data_AF-V9DXA6-F1
#
_entry.id   AF-V9DXA6-F1
#
_cell.length_a   1.000
_cell.length_b   1.000
_cell.length_c   1.000
_cell.angle_alpha   90.00
_cell.angle_beta   90.00
_cell.angle_gamma   90.00
#
_symmetry.space_group_name_H-M   'P 1'
#
loop_
_entity.id
_entity.type
_entity.pdbx_description
1 polymer ?
#
loop_
_entity_poly.entity_id
_entity_poly.type
_entity_poly.pdbx_seq_one_letter_code
_entity_poly.pdbx_strand_id
1 'polypeptide(L)'
;MTLLTEDGVSVTVGSKQYKFFKFALDASSYDVTFIVEYPSGTHATTDVDLYGSFDEQFPTALTASSIRFSSTNDAKVSDEINLCGSLGVFPRGINSTSRICTKATEAYTQAVPGYFYLSLLGFSTGNSLVRLRVETDKCRGVTCSGHGSCGRNKPGVCTCDRYWSGDDCSVPKCGPDCQDLGTCSDATTWTDSTTTVSIGINSLRNTSECYGNGVCQVTGNHPVCVCDEAFTFSPPTTSAQALCKELVLSVAYIEHFTGPFRMEAGLLDLQIERGNWALYTITVKDEWEVLVVNLDKISSDGDATLFIRRETLPTILLTASSSSSSIQFTDVGGWATAASTRKIVLSRSTSTLSSGLYYIGVYNSEYARGSLDYRLTVNAADDCQTSTLVSSFNAVMEENNATLSDSGSTDLSTDDDTVGVCLNGGVCSTLSSELCTCTDGYSGRYCSLQPTRIVLSKPFVSSTNVAYESAEYLTLAVGEWVYFSFDVNDSAAKAVEFSLLIHNDIAEAETPVRPLLLVRGPSDAGFPSLAISSLQDFDAVAQRSNKQTVAVAVTTACSYAATRSDCFKVAVHNRVVSGSPLRFQLQAAVYSSTSSTLASCGDTESCHGHGQCVVKDGTPSCQCETGWSGISCNSPKGFELIQLWSAMENVTMLCSTCNASFTLTRGQVMMFRVPEPLRVGVGLRLTLQSVEQATGGVTPSVYVSEVLPRSLYDFTYISLASEDTSTKAQAVEIPNASFSGDFWVVVHTDYPSTNGTTQLTVSARRRLVNSEASSFQLVAEQYETSDADAYSSLLTDQSFGHAIFKWVFRSPAGIAVFTFAVTLLVTALCFCVYRVARAPENQDKVLARLYPPQNERGGLRTPGTDNKRTSGAVVVDIHESSKETPTSKATQGRPSTGRILRKKAEQSNK
;
A
#
# COMPACT_ATOMS: atom_id res chain seq x y z
N MET A 1 28.63 9.55 76.99
CA MET A 1 27.76 10.15 75.97
C MET A 1 27.89 9.33 74.69
N THR A 2 26.78 8.88 74.13
CA THR A 2 26.74 7.95 72.99
C THR A 2 26.44 8.71 71.69
N LEU A 3 27.08 8.37 70.57
CA LEU A 3 26.73 8.93 69.26
C LEU A 3 25.47 8.22 68.74
N LEU A 4 24.45 8.99 68.38
CA LEU A 4 23.24 8.50 67.74
C LEU A 4 23.41 8.57 66.22
N THR A 5 23.06 7.51 65.51
CA THR A 5 23.00 7.45 64.04
C THR A 5 21.54 7.34 63.59
N GLU A 6 21.28 7.51 62.29
CA GLU A 6 19.93 7.42 61.72
C GLU A 6 19.26 6.04 61.95
N ASP A 7 20.04 4.97 62.14
CA ASP A 7 19.54 3.61 62.44
C ASP A 7 18.88 3.45 63.84
N GLY A 8 19.11 4.44 64.71
CA GLY A 8 18.62 4.47 66.09
C GLY A 8 19.35 3.52 67.04
N VAL A 9 18.98 3.55 68.32
CA VAL A 9 19.61 2.77 69.39
C VAL A 9 18.58 2.32 70.43
N SER A 10 18.65 1.06 70.85
CA SER A 10 17.91 0.56 72.01
C SER A 10 18.71 0.77 73.29
N VAL A 11 18.10 1.35 74.31
CA VAL A 11 18.75 1.72 75.56
C VAL A 11 17.90 1.36 76.78
N THR A 12 18.59 0.86 77.81
CA THR A 12 18.01 0.66 79.15
C THR A 12 18.37 1.84 80.05
N VAL A 13 17.36 2.50 80.61
CA VAL A 13 17.46 3.67 81.49
C VAL A 13 16.98 3.30 82.90
N GLY A 14 17.82 3.48 83.91
CA GLY A 14 17.45 3.19 85.30
C GLY A 14 16.55 4.27 85.93
N SER A 15 15.79 3.89 86.96
CA SER A 15 14.97 4.81 87.75
C SER A 15 15.79 6.00 88.26
N LYS A 16 15.32 7.23 87.99
CA LYS A 16 15.96 8.51 88.32
C LYS A 16 17.38 8.68 87.75
N GLN A 17 17.72 7.96 86.69
CA GLN A 17 19.02 8.06 86.02
C GLN A 17 18.88 8.65 84.61
N TYR A 18 19.92 9.36 84.19
CA TYR A 18 20.04 9.91 82.84
C TYR A 18 20.91 9.02 81.94
N LYS A 19 20.54 8.94 80.66
CA LYS A 19 21.41 8.47 79.57
C LYS A 19 21.55 9.59 78.54
N PHE A 20 22.76 9.80 78.02
CA PHE A 20 23.10 10.96 77.20
C PHE A 20 23.56 10.56 75.80
N PHE A 21 23.02 11.22 74.79
CA PHE A 21 23.25 10.97 73.36
C PHE A 21 23.57 12.25 72.61
N LYS A 22 24.39 12.17 71.56
CA LYS A 22 24.61 13.30 70.63
C LYS A 22 24.34 12.87 69.20
N PHE A 23 23.79 13.76 68.37
CA PHE A 23 23.55 13.53 66.95
C PHE A 23 24.22 14.63 66.12
N ALA A 24 24.95 14.26 65.06
CA ALA A 24 25.60 15.23 64.19
C ALA A 24 24.56 15.84 63.24
N LEU A 25 24.47 17.16 63.21
CA LEU A 25 23.59 17.91 62.31
C LEU A 25 24.44 18.58 61.24
N ASP A 26 24.31 18.14 59.99
CA ASP A 26 25.15 18.61 58.89
C ASP A 26 24.54 19.79 58.12
N ALA A 27 23.21 19.94 58.10
CA ALA A 27 22.54 21.06 57.42
C ALA A 27 21.17 21.38 58.03
N SER A 28 20.88 22.67 58.17
CA SER A 28 19.60 23.18 58.67
C SER A 28 18.52 23.33 57.59
N SER A 29 18.72 22.77 56.39
CA SER A 29 17.79 22.89 55.26
C SER A 29 16.64 21.89 55.32
N TYR A 30 16.67 20.88 56.18
CA TYR A 30 15.61 19.87 56.30
C TYR A 30 15.18 19.67 57.75
N ASP A 31 13.96 19.15 57.94
CA ASP A 31 13.41 18.84 59.25
C ASP A 31 14.03 17.54 59.80
N VAL A 32 14.25 17.51 61.11
CA VAL A 32 14.81 16.36 61.83
C VAL A 32 13.96 16.06 63.06
N THR A 33 13.46 14.84 63.17
CA THR A 33 12.69 14.39 64.34
C THR A 33 13.43 13.28 65.09
N PHE A 34 13.58 13.44 66.40
CA PHE A 34 14.06 12.43 67.34
C PHE A 34 12.87 11.80 68.04
N ILE A 35 12.79 10.46 68.05
CA ILE A 35 11.62 9.72 68.52
C ILE A 35 12.05 8.66 69.52
N VAL A 36 11.42 8.64 70.70
CA VAL A 36 11.53 7.57 71.68
C VAL A 36 10.32 6.65 71.58
N GLU A 37 10.58 5.38 71.30
CA GLU A 37 9.58 4.34 71.17
C GLU A 37 9.63 3.39 72.38
N TYR A 38 8.45 3.09 72.91
CA TYR A 38 8.27 2.14 73.99
C TYR A 38 7.88 0.76 73.43
N PRO A 39 8.29 -0.35 74.09
CA PRO A 39 7.82 -1.68 73.74
C PRO A 39 6.28 -1.78 73.83
N SER A 40 5.64 -2.41 72.85
CA SER A 40 4.18 -2.53 72.79
C SER A 40 3.62 -3.32 73.98
N GLY A 41 2.67 -2.72 74.72
CA GLY A 41 1.89 -3.41 75.75
C GLY A 41 2.15 -3.04 77.22
N THR A 42 3.10 -2.15 77.54
CA THR A 42 3.38 -1.72 78.93
C THR A 42 3.56 -0.20 79.08
N HIS A 43 2.49 0.57 78.87
CA HIS A 43 2.58 2.05 78.89
C HIS A 43 2.69 2.67 80.30
N ALA A 44 2.36 1.95 81.37
CA ALA A 44 2.32 2.52 82.72
C ALA A 44 3.62 2.35 83.53
N THR A 45 4.60 1.57 83.05
CA THR A 45 5.78 1.17 83.85
C THR A 45 7.14 1.43 83.21
N THR A 46 7.21 2.02 82.00
CA THR A 46 8.48 2.26 81.28
C THR A 46 8.72 3.72 80.86
N ASP A 47 8.03 4.67 81.49
CA ASP A 47 8.07 6.10 81.13
C ASP A 47 9.48 6.72 81.23
N VAL A 48 9.90 7.44 80.17
CA VAL A 48 11.14 8.23 80.14
C VAL A 48 10.87 9.63 79.60
N ASP A 49 11.48 10.65 80.20
CA ASP A 49 11.45 12.00 79.63
C ASP A 49 12.62 12.21 78.66
N LEU A 50 12.35 12.83 77.51
CA LEU A 50 13.35 13.25 76.52
C LEU A 50 13.67 14.75 76.66
N TYR A 51 14.96 15.05 76.81
CA TYR A 51 15.49 16.42 76.86
C TYR A 51 16.46 16.65 75.70
N GLY A 52 16.49 17.87 75.16
CA GLY A 52 17.43 18.26 74.10
C GLY A 52 18.04 19.64 74.33
N SER A 53 19.27 19.84 73.87
CA SER A 53 19.96 21.14 73.86
C SER A 53 21.02 21.21 72.75
N PHE A 54 21.20 22.41 72.19
CA PHE A 54 22.33 22.72 71.29
C PHE A 54 23.58 23.13 72.08
N ASP A 55 23.40 23.73 73.25
CA ASP A 55 24.48 24.41 73.98
C ASP A 55 25.07 23.54 75.09
N GLU A 56 24.26 22.72 75.75
CA GLU A 56 24.68 21.90 76.90
C GLU A 56 24.91 20.45 76.48
N GLN A 57 26.10 19.92 76.80
CA GLN A 57 26.48 18.55 76.45
C GLN A 57 25.73 17.50 77.28
N PHE A 58 25.26 17.85 78.48
CA PHE A 58 24.50 16.95 79.34
C PHE A 58 23.17 17.59 79.76
N PRO A 59 22.19 17.71 78.84
CA PRO A 59 20.92 18.35 79.17
C PRO A 59 20.17 17.54 80.23
N THR A 60 19.70 18.19 81.29
CA THR A 60 18.91 17.57 82.37
C THR A 60 17.72 18.46 82.71
N ALA A 61 16.76 17.97 83.49
CA ALA A 61 15.57 18.74 83.88
C ALA A 61 15.86 20.05 84.64
N LEU A 62 17.08 20.19 85.18
CA LEU A 62 17.53 21.39 85.91
C LEU A 62 18.35 22.35 85.04
N THR A 63 18.69 21.95 83.82
CA THR A 63 19.50 22.77 82.91
C THR A 63 18.61 23.84 82.28
N ALA A 64 18.90 25.12 82.51
CA ALA A 64 18.11 26.24 82.02
C ALA A 64 18.01 26.32 80.47
N SER A 65 19.01 25.80 79.76
CA SER A 65 19.05 25.70 78.29
C SER A 65 18.51 24.37 77.74
N SER A 66 18.07 23.46 78.61
CA SER A 66 17.40 22.24 78.16
C SER A 66 15.92 22.50 78.02
N ILE A 67 15.36 22.02 76.92
CA ILE A 67 13.92 22.05 76.71
C ILE A 67 13.41 20.64 77.01
N ARG A 68 12.50 20.52 77.98
CA ARG A 68 11.72 19.30 78.20
C ARG A 68 10.65 19.27 77.12
N PHE A 69 10.69 18.29 76.24
CA PHE A 69 9.68 18.11 75.22
C PHE A 69 8.75 16.99 75.64
N SER A 70 7.46 17.30 75.79
CA SER A 70 6.43 16.36 76.25
C SER A 70 5.71 15.71 75.07
N SER A 71 5.49 14.38 75.15
CA SER A 71 4.67 13.54 74.25
C SER A 71 3.55 14.30 73.55
N THR A 72 3.60 14.32 72.21
CA THR A 72 2.61 14.98 71.34
C THR A 72 1.45 14.08 70.92
N ASN A 73 1.40 12.83 71.38
CA ASN A 73 0.23 11.97 71.17
C ASN A 73 -0.66 11.92 72.42
N ASP A 74 -1.98 12.02 72.21
CA ASP A 74 -3.00 11.85 73.27
C ASP A 74 -3.01 10.43 73.88
N ALA A 75 -2.15 9.54 73.42
CA ALA A 75 -2.11 8.12 73.77
C ALA A 75 -0.94 7.71 74.72
N LYS A 76 0.00 8.61 75.06
CA LYS A 76 1.20 8.33 75.89
C LYS A 76 2.08 7.18 75.35
N VAL A 77 2.36 7.17 74.05
CA VAL A 77 3.07 6.06 73.36
C VAL A 77 4.44 6.46 72.78
N SER A 78 4.81 7.74 72.74
CA SER A 78 6.15 8.17 72.29
C SER A 78 6.49 9.59 72.76
N ASP A 79 7.76 9.85 73.03
CA ASP A 79 8.30 11.20 73.27
C ASP A 79 9.15 11.64 72.08
N GLU A 80 8.92 12.86 71.59
CA GLU A 80 9.48 13.34 70.33
C GLU A 80 10.05 14.76 70.45
N ILE A 81 11.21 14.99 69.81
CA ILE A 81 11.77 16.33 69.57
C ILE A 81 11.80 16.54 68.07
N ASN A 82 11.09 17.56 67.58
CA ASN A 82 11.13 17.94 66.16
C ASN A 82 11.88 19.28 65.99
N LEU A 83 12.94 19.26 65.18
CA LEU A 83 13.70 20.44 64.76
C LEU A 83 13.31 20.81 63.34
N CYS A 84 12.76 22.01 63.18
CA CYS A 84 12.27 22.50 61.89
C CYS A 84 13.36 23.28 61.15
N GLY A 85 13.69 22.87 59.92
CA GLY A 85 14.70 23.50 59.07
C GLY A 85 14.23 24.79 58.38
N SER A 86 15.14 25.43 57.65
CA SER A 86 14.97 26.75 57.02
C SER A 86 14.10 26.76 55.75
N LEU A 87 13.78 25.60 55.17
CA LEU A 87 12.93 25.54 53.97
C LEU A 87 11.43 25.83 54.25
N GLY A 88 10.98 25.90 55.51
CA GLY A 88 9.57 25.77 55.95
C GLY A 88 8.59 26.93 55.68
N VAL A 89 7.58 26.71 54.80
CA VAL A 89 6.27 27.42 54.81
C VAL A 89 5.04 26.50 54.51
N PHE A 90 5.18 25.17 54.46
CA PHE A 90 4.04 24.26 54.19
C PHE A 90 4.01 23.05 55.13
N PRO A 91 2.86 22.42 55.42
CA PRO A 91 2.77 21.27 56.31
C PRO A 91 3.54 20.08 55.73
N ARG A 92 4.67 19.72 56.35
CA ARG A 92 5.56 18.62 55.94
C ARG A 92 5.27 17.40 56.77
N GLY A 93 4.58 16.43 56.20
CA GLY A 93 4.33 15.16 56.86
C GLY A 93 5.53 14.23 56.71
N ILE A 94 6.21 13.93 57.83
CA ILE A 94 6.72 12.58 58.06
C ILE A 94 5.51 11.71 58.34
N ASN A 95 4.79 11.28 57.29
CA ASN A 95 3.62 10.38 57.26
C ASN A 95 2.66 10.38 58.50
N SER A 96 2.54 11.50 59.20
CA SER A 96 1.90 11.62 60.50
C SER A 96 1.19 12.95 60.56
N THR A 97 -0.10 12.91 60.87
CA THR A 97 -0.98 14.08 60.98
C THR A 97 -0.63 15.00 62.16
N SER A 98 0.30 14.61 63.04
CA SER A 98 0.70 15.38 64.24
C SER A 98 2.02 16.15 64.09
N ARG A 99 2.81 15.93 63.03
CA ARG A 99 4.16 16.51 62.87
C ARG A 99 4.13 17.65 61.85
N ILE A 100 3.76 18.86 62.27
CA ILE A 100 3.68 20.04 61.39
C ILE A 100 4.66 21.12 61.86
N CYS A 101 5.62 21.47 61.01
CA CYS A 101 6.49 22.63 61.20
C CYS A 101 5.85 23.90 60.63
N THR A 102 5.43 24.83 61.49
CA THR A 102 4.88 26.14 61.09
C THR A 102 5.93 27.24 61.05
N LYS A 103 7.06 27.07 61.75
CA LYS A 103 8.19 28.00 61.77
C LYS A 103 9.50 27.23 61.98
N ALA A 104 10.57 27.68 61.34
CA ALA A 104 11.91 27.11 61.55
C ALA A 104 12.36 27.27 63.02
N THR A 105 13.06 26.25 63.53
CA THR A 105 13.66 26.28 64.86
C THR A 105 14.92 27.15 64.80
N GLU A 106 14.85 28.35 65.36
CA GLU A 106 15.88 29.38 65.21
C GLU A 106 17.29 28.90 65.57
N ALA A 107 17.45 28.20 66.69
CA ALA A 107 18.73 27.61 67.12
C ALA A 107 19.28 26.56 66.14
N TYR A 108 18.41 25.77 65.50
CA TYR A 108 18.80 24.79 64.49
C TYR A 108 19.26 25.47 63.19
N THR A 109 18.64 26.60 62.84
CA THR A 109 19.04 27.37 61.65
C THR A 109 20.31 28.21 61.84
N GLN A 110 20.61 28.62 63.08
CA GLN A 110 21.75 29.48 63.41
C GLN A 110 23.02 28.71 63.80
N ALA A 111 22.90 27.45 64.27
CA ALA A 111 24.04 26.62 64.63
C ALA A 111 24.78 26.10 63.37
N VAL A 112 26.10 26.35 63.31
CA VAL A 112 27.06 25.70 62.37
C VAL A 112 26.96 24.16 62.51
N PRO A 113 27.31 23.34 61.50
CA PRO A 113 27.36 21.88 61.64
C PRO A 113 28.03 21.45 62.94
N GLY A 114 27.29 20.69 63.75
CA GLY A 114 27.59 20.48 65.15
C GLY A 114 26.72 19.39 65.76
N TYR A 115 26.88 19.16 67.05
CA TYR A 115 26.12 18.11 67.75
C TYR A 115 24.88 18.68 68.44
N PHE A 116 23.73 18.05 68.22
CA PHE A 116 22.57 18.20 69.10
C PHE A 116 22.66 17.18 70.22
N TYR A 117 22.61 17.65 71.47
CA TYR A 117 22.76 16.84 72.66
C TYR A 117 21.38 16.48 73.22
N LEU A 118 21.22 15.22 73.60
CA LEU A 118 19.96 14.61 74.01
C LEU A 118 20.17 13.86 75.33
N SER A 119 19.14 13.79 76.17
CA SER A 119 19.13 12.90 77.32
C SER A 119 17.77 12.25 77.57
N LEU A 120 17.82 11.05 78.13
CA LEU A 120 16.65 10.27 78.56
C LEU A 120 16.68 10.10 80.07
N LEU A 121 15.62 10.48 80.77
CA LEU A 121 15.45 10.30 82.21
C LEU A 121 14.41 9.21 82.51
N GLY A 122 14.79 8.15 83.23
CA GLY A 122 13.85 7.10 83.65
C GLY A 122 13.05 7.51 84.90
N PHE A 123 11.72 7.39 84.86
CA PHE A 123 10.85 7.74 86.00
C PHE A 123 10.25 6.54 86.76
N SER A 124 10.16 5.37 86.12
CA SER A 124 9.49 4.21 86.70
C SER A 124 10.28 3.53 87.83
N THR A 125 9.60 2.73 88.65
CA THR A 125 10.23 1.89 89.69
C THR A 125 10.87 0.66 89.04
N GLY A 126 11.92 0.87 88.25
CA GLY A 126 12.61 -0.18 87.49
C GLY A 126 13.53 0.40 86.42
N ASN A 127 14.06 -0.49 85.56
CA ASN A 127 14.79 -0.10 84.36
C ASN A 127 13.81 -0.01 83.17
N SER A 128 13.73 1.13 82.50
CA SER A 128 12.94 1.33 81.27
C SER A 128 13.77 0.98 80.03
N LEU A 129 13.30 0.05 79.20
CA LEU A 129 13.89 -0.25 77.90
C LEU A 129 13.14 0.53 76.81
N VAL A 130 13.85 1.38 76.07
CA VAL A 130 13.27 2.22 75.00
C VAL A 130 14.17 2.21 73.75
N ARG A 131 13.60 2.53 72.59
CA ARG A 131 14.36 2.73 71.34
C ARG A 131 14.33 4.20 70.95
N LEU A 132 15.49 4.82 70.81
CA LEU A 132 15.66 6.20 70.32
C LEU A 132 16.06 6.17 68.84
N ARG A 133 15.28 6.77 67.94
CA ARG A 133 15.57 6.86 66.49
C ARG A 133 15.47 8.27 65.94
N VAL A 134 16.01 8.50 64.75
CA VAL A 134 16.02 9.80 64.05
C VAL A 134 15.38 9.66 62.66
N GLU A 135 14.61 10.66 62.23
CA GLU A 135 13.94 10.69 60.93
C GLU A 135 14.13 12.07 60.24
N THR A 136 14.44 12.08 58.93
CA THR A 136 14.76 13.29 58.12
C THR A 136 13.87 13.42 56.87
N ASP A 137 13.77 14.62 56.26
CA ASP A 137 12.98 14.89 55.03
C ASP A 137 13.42 14.05 53.80
N LYS A 138 12.45 13.52 53.05
CA LYS A 138 12.63 12.70 51.84
C LYS A 138 13.19 13.47 50.64
N CYS A 139 13.21 14.81 50.63
CA CYS A 139 13.76 15.61 49.52
C CYS A 139 15.29 15.86 49.61
N ARG A 140 16.00 15.30 50.60
CA ARG A 140 17.47 15.48 50.75
C ARG A 140 18.22 14.84 49.57
N GLY A 141 18.79 15.66 48.68
CA GLY A 141 19.63 15.22 47.55
C GLY A 141 18.89 14.93 46.23
N VAL A 142 17.58 15.24 46.14
CA VAL A 142 16.78 14.98 44.94
C VAL A 142 16.80 16.19 43.99
N THR A 143 17.28 16.00 42.76
CA THR A 143 17.42 17.08 41.75
C THR A 143 16.26 17.17 40.76
N CYS A 144 15.27 16.27 40.81
CA CYS A 144 14.17 16.17 39.84
C CYS A 144 14.68 16.27 38.38
N SER A 145 15.76 15.54 38.10
CA SER A 145 16.44 15.48 36.80
C SER A 145 16.83 16.85 36.21
N GLY A 146 16.94 17.90 37.05
CA GLY A 146 17.25 19.26 36.63
C GLY A 146 16.08 20.02 35.98
N HIS A 147 14.89 19.42 35.98
CA HIS A 147 13.70 19.91 35.25
C HIS A 147 12.47 20.05 36.16
N GLY A 148 12.71 20.28 37.45
CA GLY A 148 11.66 20.48 38.44
C GLY A 148 12.19 20.80 39.83
N SER A 149 11.27 20.89 40.79
CA SER A 149 11.57 21.17 42.20
C SER A 149 10.90 20.15 43.11
N CYS A 150 11.69 19.48 43.99
CA CYS A 150 11.17 18.53 44.98
C CYS A 150 10.44 19.27 46.10
N GLY A 151 9.25 18.80 46.47
CA GLY A 151 8.53 19.32 47.64
C GLY A 151 7.72 20.61 47.40
N ARG A 152 7.67 21.13 46.17
CA ARG A 152 6.97 22.41 45.86
C ARG A 152 5.46 22.36 46.14
N ASN A 153 4.81 21.25 45.78
CA ASN A 153 3.36 21.08 45.97
C ASN A 153 2.99 19.92 46.92
N LYS A 154 3.82 18.88 47.00
CA LYS A 154 3.66 17.73 47.91
C LYS A 154 5.03 17.31 48.45
N PRO A 155 5.18 17.06 49.76
CA PRO A 155 6.43 16.59 50.36
C PRO A 155 6.91 15.28 49.70
N GLY A 156 8.19 15.19 49.37
CA GLY A 156 8.79 14.00 48.76
C GLY A 156 8.37 13.71 47.31
N VAL A 157 7.74 14.65 46.60
CA VAL A 157 7.33 14.51 45.19
C VAL A 157 7.91 15.64 44.36
N CYS A 158 8.44 15.32 43.16
CA CYS A 158 8.90 16.33 42.22
C CYS A 158 7.73 17.07 41.55
N THR A 159 7.84 18.40 41.50
CA THR A 159 6.96 19.24 40.70
C THR A 159 7.73 19.71 39.48
N CYS A 160 7.34 19.21 38.30
CA CYS A 160 8.06 19.43 37.06
C CYS A 160 7.79 20.80 36.43
N ASP A 161 8.78 21.28 35.70
CA ASP A 161 8.66 22.48 34.88
C ASP A 161 7.67 22.25 33.71
N ARG A 162 7.24 23.35 33.08
CA ARG A 162 6.13 23.39 32.10
C ARG A 162 6.18 22.30 31.03
N TYR A 163 7.38 21.90 30.62
CA TYR A 163 7.64 20.95 29.54
C TYR A 163 8.09 19.56 30.00
N TRP A 164 7.96 19.23 31.28
CA TRP A 164 8.46 17.98 31.85
C TRP A 164 7.41 17.28 32.72
N SER A 165 7.51 15.95 32.82
CA SER A 165 6.62 15.00 33.51
C SER A 165 7.41 13.83 34.08
N GLY A 166 6.71 12.97 34.83
CA GLY A 166 7.29 11.81 35.50
C GLY A 166 7.57 12.12 36.96
N ASP A 167 7.75 11.05 37.75
CA ASP A 167 7.97 11.16 39.20
C ASP A 167 9.27 11.90 39.56
N ASP A 168 10.21 11.96 38.62
CA ASP A 168 11.49 12.66 38.72
C ASP A 168 11.69 13.75 37.65
N CYS A 169 10.65 14.09 36.87
CA CYS A 169 10.71 15.07 35.77
C CYS A 169 11.66 14.71 34.63
N SER A 170 11.94 13.43 34.41
CA SER A 170 12.78 12.95 33.28
C SER A 170 12.06 12.87 31.94
N VAL A 171 10.72 12.98 31.90
CA VAL A 171 9.93 12.74 30.68
C VAL A 171 9.51 14.07 30.05
N PRO A 172 10.01 14.45 28.86
CA PRO A 172 9.58 15.67 28.18
C PRO A 172 8.11 15.60 27.73
N LYS A 173 7.42 16.74 27.73
CA LYS A 173 6.03 16.91 27.27
C LYS A 173 6.00 17.59 25.91
N CYS A 174 5.39 16.95 24.93
CA CYS A 174 5.08 17.56 23.64
C CYS A 174 3.60 17.96 23.58
N GLY A 175 3.31 19.26 23.41
CA GLY A 175 1.95 19.82 23.37
C GLY A 175 1.96 21.35 23.30
N PRO A 176 1.15 22.00 22.43
CA PRO A 176 1.01 23.44 22.49
C PRO A 176 0.14 23.81 23.70
N ASP A 177 0.65 24.65 24.60
CA ASP A 177 -0.23 25.53 25.35
C ASP A 177 -0.72 26.59 24.36
N CYS A 178 -1.93 26.41 23.80
CA CYS A 178 -2.56 27.39 22.90
C CYS A 178 -2.79 28.77 23.56
N GLN A 179 -2.36 28.99 24.80
CA GLN A 179 -2.32 30.30 25.45
C GLN A 179 -1.08 31.14 25.06
N ASP A 180 -0.03 30.53 24.48
CA ASP A 180 1.20 31.25 24.10
C ASP A 180 1.34 31.52 22.58
N LEU A 181 0.42 31.01 21.74
CA LEU A 181 0.44 31.24 20.28
C LEU A 181 -0.51 32.34 19.80
N GLY A 182 -1.23 33.00 20.71
CA GLY A 182 -2.33 33.87 20.31
C GLY A 182 -3.46 33.08 19.66
N THR A 183 -4.63 33.69 19.56
CA THR A 183 -5.80 33.09 18.90
C THR A 183 -5.46 32.62 17.48
N CYS A 184 -5.71 31.35 17.16
CA CYS A 184 -5.73 30.83 15.80
C CYS A 184 -6.96 31.37 15.04
N SER A 185 -6.94 32.68 14.80
CA SER A 185 -7.91 33.39 13.96
C SER A 185 -7.11 34.26 13.00
N ASP A 186 -7.18 33.91 11.71
CA ASP A 186 -6.72 34.67 10.54
C ASP A 186 -5.24 35.05 10.45
N ALA A 187 -4.49 34.26 9.68
CA ALA A 187 -3.13 34.51 9.23
C ALA A 187 -3.03 35.62 8.16
N THR A 188 -3.64 36.78 8.37
CA THR A 188 -3.54 37.91 7.42
C THR A 188 -2.98 39.20 8.03
N THR A 189 -2.71 39.26 9.33
CA THR A 189 -2.23 40.51 9.97
C THR A 189 -1.15 40.23 11.02
N TRP A 190 0.02 39.77 10.58
CA TRP A 190 1.22 39.77 11.41
C TRP A 190 2.32 40.62 10.78
N THR A 191 2.23 41.92 11.07
CA THR A 191 3.37 42.84 10.97
C THR A 191 3.49 43.60 12.27
N ASP A 192 4.63 43.37 12.89
CA ASP A 192 5.32 44.24 13.83
C ASP A 192 5.11 44.10 15.35
N SER A 193 6.22 44.45 15.99
CA SER A 193 6.74 44.09 17.29
C SER A 193 6.17 44.88 18.47
N THR A 194 6.40 44.34 19.67
CA THR A 194 6.32 44.98 21.00
C THR A 194 4.94 45.27 21.61
N THR A 195 4.40 44.33 22.40
CA THR A 195 3.66 44.67 23.65
C THR A 195 3.64 43.48 24.62
N THR A 196 4.04 43.72 25.86
CA THR A 196 4.02 42.77 26.99
C THR A 196 2.61 42.67 27.57
N VAL A 197 2.06 41.44 27.66
CA VAL A 197 0.82 41.16 28.42
C VAL A 197 1.08 40.02 29.41
N SER A 198 0.80 40.29 30.68
CA SER A 198 0.84 39.37 31.80
C SER A 198 -0.40 38.47 31.83
N ILE A 199 -0.20 37.14 31.88
CA ILE A 199 -1.29 36.14 31.87
C ILE A 199 -1.23 35.25 33.11
N GLY A 200 -2.41 35.03 33.70
CA GLY A 200 -2.64 34.34 34.96
C GLY A 200 -2.47 32.83 34.87
N ILE A 201 -1.71 32.32 35.83
CA ILE A 201 -1.66 30.93 36.27
C ILE A 201 -3.05 30.44 36.66
N ASN A 202 -3.69 29.55 35.89
CA ASN A 202 -4.59 28.52 36.42
C ASN A 202 -4.94 27.45 35.37
N SER A 203 -4.70 26.20 35.76
CA SER A 203 -5.04 24.92 35.10
C SER A 203 -4.04 24.36 34.07
N LEU A 204 -3.05 23.64 34.59
CA LEU A 204 -2.23 22.69 33.84
C LEU A 204 -3.08 21.46 33.50
N ARG A 205 -3.34 21.18 32.22
CA ARG A 205 -3.81 19.86 31.77
C ARG A 205 -2.64 19.10 31.16
N ASN A 206 -2.52 17.83 31.55
CA ASN A 206 -1.48 16.91 31.11
C ASN A 206 -1.87 16.36 29.71
N THR A 207 -1.11 16.70 28.68
CA THR A 207 -1.12 15.97 27.40
C THR A 207 0.33 15.67 27.04
N SER A 208 0.90 14.63 27.65
CA SER A 208 1.90 13.85 26.92
C SER A 208 1.15 13.22 25.75
N GLU A 209 1.61 13.38 24.51
CA GLU A 209 1.47 12.39 23.42
C GLU A 209 1.70 13.10 22.08
N CYS A 210 2.90 12.90 21.51
CA CYS A 210 3.00 12.82 20.06
C CYS A 210 2.21 11.58 19.64
N TYR A 211 1.36 11.71 18.63
CA TYR A 211 0.49 10.61 18.21
C TYR A 211 1.20 9.69 17.21
N GLY A 212 0.80 8.41 17.17
CA GLY A 212 1.44 7.39 16.32
C GLY A 212 2.91 7.15 16.68
N ASN A 213 3.77 6.96 15.68
CA ASN A 213 5.23 6.78 15.83
C ASN A 213 5.98 8.12 16.08
N GLY A 214 5.28 9.23 16.33
CA GLY A 214 5.93 10.51 16.58
C GLY A 214 6.81 10.49 17.84
N VAL A 215 8.07 10.88 17.72
CA VAL A 215 9.02 10.91 18.85
C VAL A 215 9.12 12.34 19.39
N CYS A 216 8.85 12.52 20.67
CA CYS A 216 9.07 13.79 21.34
C CYS A 216 10.58 14.02 21.53
N GLN A 217 11.15 14.99 20.82
CA GLN A 217 12.57 15.37 20.93
C GLN A 217 12.72 16.82 21.38
N VAL A 218 13.77 17.12 22.14
CA VAL A 218 14.08 18.49 22.56
C VAL A 218 15.07 19.08 21.56
N THR A 219 14.60 20.00 20.73
CA THR A 219 15.44 20.68 19.74
C THR A 219 15.69 22.12 20.22
N GLY A 220 16.92 22.39 20.65
CA GLY A 220 17.25 23.66 21.32
C GLY A 220 16.70 23.69 22.76
N ASN A 221 15.67 24.52 23.00
CA ASN A 221 15.01 24.71 24.31
C ASN A 221 13.53 24.28 24.34
N HIS A 222 13.00 23.74 23.24
CA HIS A 222 11.58 23.40 23.11
C HIS A 222 11.39 21.92 22.72
N PRO A 223 10.46 21.20 23.36
CA PRO A 223 10.07 19.87 22.93
C PRO A 223 9.23 19.98 21.64
N VAL A 224 9.59 19.19 20.63
CA VAL A 224 8.92 19.11 19.33
C VAL A 224 8.61 17.65 19.02
N CYS A 225 7.42 17.38 18.49
CA CYS A 225 7.12 16.07 17.92
C CYS A 225 7.84 15.92 16.58
N VAL A 226 8.77 14.97 16.52
CA VAL A 226 9.34 14.50 15.26
C VAL A 226 8.38 13.45 14.71
N CYS A 227 7.56 13.87 13.75
CA CYS A 227 6.57 13.00 13.12
C CYS A 227 7.23 12.05 12.11
N ASP A 228 6.60 10.89 11.94
CA ASP A 228 6.80 10.04 10.76
C ASP A 228 6.40 10.84 9.50
N GLU A 229 7.04 10.56 8.36
CA GLU A 229 6.76 11.22 7.08
C GLU A 229 5.25 11.18 6.74
N ALA A 230 4.52 10.15 7.16
CA ALA A 230 3.06 10.00 6.94
C ALA A 230 2.21 11.08 7.63
N PHE A 231 2.79 11.78 8.62
CA PHE A 231 2.15 12.81 9.43
C PHE A 231 2.89 14.14 9.35
N THR A 232 3.89 14.28 8.47
CA THR A 232 4.77 15.43 8.44
C THR A 232 4.26 16.50 7.48
N PHE A 233 3.96 17.68 8.03
CA PHE A 233 3.57 18.87 7.27
C PHE A 233 4.66 19.93 7.37
N SER A 234 5.01 20.56 6.24
CA SER A 234 6.05 21.59 6.19
C SER A 234 5.54 22.87 5.51
N PRO A 235 5.19 23.93 6.26
CA PRO A 235 5.06 24.03 7.73
C PRO A 235 3.69 23.51 8.23
N PRO A 236 3.58 23.01 9.48
CA PRO A 236 2.29 22.63 10.05
C PRO A 236 1.42 23.86 10.33
N THR A 237 0.15 23.78 9.95
CA THR A 237 -0.82 24.89 10.07
C THR A 237 -1.79 24.72 11.25
N THR A 238 -1.96 23.50 11.77
CA THR A 238 -2.83 23.18 12.90
C THR A 238 -2.07 22.53 14.05
N SER A 239 -2.63 22.58 15.27
CA SER A 239 -2.07 21.89 16.43
C SER A 239 -2.11 20.36 16.29
N ALA A 240 -3.05 19.82 15.52
CA ALA A 240 -3.13 18.39 15.22
C ALA A 240 -2.01 17.95 14.26
N GLN A 241 -1.68 18.76 13.25
CA GLN A 241 -0.51 18.53 12.36
C GLN A 241 0.80 18.56 13.14
N ALA A 242 0.97 19.54 14.04
CA ALA A 242 2.17 19.63 14.88
C ALA A 242 2.31 18.48 15.90
N LEU A 243 1.24 17.74 16.19
CA LEU A 243 1.20 16.61 17.11
C LEU A 243 1.15 15.24 16.42
N CYS A 244 1.36 15.20 15.10
CA CYS A 244 1.29 13.98 14.28
C CYS A 244 -0.08 13.28 14.35
N LYS A 245 -1.17 14.04 14.52
CA LYS A 245 -2.56 13.52 14.62
C LYS A 245 -3.30 13.52 13.30
N GLU A 246 -2.81 14.27 12.32
CA GLU A 246 -3.36 14.30 10.96
C GLU A 246 -2.41 13.58 10.01
N LEU A 247 -2.95 12.69 9.18
CA LEU A 247 -2.22 12.08 8.08
C LEU A 247 -2.10 13.10 6.93
N VAL A 248 -1.02 13.00 6.17
CA VAL A 248 -0.91 13.71 4.89
C VAL A 248 -2.09 13.31 4.00
N LEU A 249 -2.67 14.26 3.26
CA LEU A 249 -3.93 14.09 2.54
C LEU A 249 -3.98 12.88 1.58
N SER A 250 -2.82 12.47 1.05
CA SER A 250 -2.72 11.32 0.15
C SER A 250 -2.67 9.97 0.88
N VAL A 251 -2.60 9.94 2.22
CA VAL A 251 -2.59 8.70 3.01
C VAL A 251 -3.96 8.47 3.62
N ALA A 252 -4.65 7.42 3.16
CA ALA A 252 -5.96 7.02 3.68
C ALA A 252 -5.88 6.51 5.12
N TYR A 253 -4.92 5.61 5.39
CA TYR A 253 -4.64 5.08 6.72
C TYR A 253 -3.25 4.46 6.80
N ILE A 254 -2.77 4.28 8.03
CA ILE A 254 -1.57 3.53 8.35
C ILE A 254 -1.85 2.52 9.46
N GLU A 255 -1.41 1.28 9.28
CA GLU A 255 -1.54 0.22 10.28
C GLU A 255 -0.18 -0.42 10.62
N HIS A 256 0.01 -0.73 11.89
CA HIS A 256 1.29 -1.20 12.42
C HIS A 256 1.19 -2.65 12.88
N PHE A 257 2.10 -3.50 12.36
CA PHE A 257 2.19 -4.90 12.71
C PHE A 257 3.59 -5.25 13.22
N THR A 258 3.63 -6.10 14.26
CA THR A 258 4.88 -6.63 14.83
C THR A 258 5.28 -7.99 14.24
N GLY A 259 4.47 -8.55 13.36
CA GLY A 259 4.61 -9.88 12.77
C GLY A 259 3.98 -9.98 11.38
N PRO A 260 3.99 -11.18 10.76
CA PRO A 260 3.17 -11.50 9.60
C PRO A 260 1.71 -11.10 9.81
N PHE A 261 0.98 -10.78 8.75
CA PHE A 261 -0.42 -10.37 8.85
C PHE A 261 -1.18 -10.53 7.51
N ARG A 262 -2.50 -10.43 7.57
CA ARG A 262 -3.36 -10.30 6.39
C ARG A 262 -4.42 -9.24 6.64
N MET A 263 -4.63 -8.41 5.62
CA MET A 263 -5.63 -7.36 5.59
C MET A 263 -6.53 -7.53 4.38
N GLU A 264 -7.82 -7.30 4.58
CA GLU A 264 -8.82 -7.26 3.49
C GLU A 264 -9.50 -5.90 3.50
N ALA A 265 -9.25 -5.11 2.45
CA ALA A 265 -9.88 -3.83 2.20
C ALA A 265 -11.17 -3.98 1.37
N GLY A 266 -12.00 -4.96 1.73
CA GLY A 266 -13.26 -5.25 1.01
C GLY A 266 -14.43 -4.39 1.47
N LEU A 267 -14.35 -3.79 2.66
CA LEU A 267 -15.36 -2.87 3.18
C LEU A 267 -15.15 -1.46 2.62
N LEU A 268 -16.25 -0.76 2.31
CA LEU A 268 -16.22 0.55 1.63
C LEU A 268 -15.37 1.61 2.35
N ASP A 269 -15.24 1.53 3.67
CA ASP A 269 -14.44 2.41 4.52
C ASP A 269 -12.93 2.11 4.48
N LEU A 270 -12.54 0.91 4.05
CA LEU A 270 -11.15 0.47 3.92
C LEU A 270 -10.66 0.50 2.46
N GLN A 271 -11.57 0.64 1.50
CA GLN A 271 -11.24 0.80 0.09
C GLN A 271 -10.43 2.08 -0.13
N ILE A 272 -9.42 1.98 -0.99
CA ILE A 272 -8.53 3.11 -1.25
C ILE A 272 -9.13 3.93 -2.40
N GLU A 273 -9.46 5.18 -2.12
CA GLU A 273 -9.87 6.13 -3.16
C GLU A 273 -8.73 6.40 -4.15
N ARG A 274 -9.09 6.88 -5.34
CA ARG A 274 -8.13 7.28 -6.37
C ARG A 274 -7.13 8.30 -5.81
N GLY A 275 -5.84 8.09 -6.05
CA GLY A 275 -4.76 8.98 -5.60
C GLY A 275 -4.30 8.77 -4.16
N ASN A 276 -4.93 7.86 -3.42
CA ASN A 276 -4.62 7.62 -2.02
C ASN A 276 -3.75 6.38 -1.80
N TRP A 277 -3.10 6.35 -0.63
CA TRP A 277 -2.25 5.27 -0.14
C TRP A 277 -2.87 4.60 1.07
N ALA A 278 -2.81 3.27 1.12
CA ALA A 278 -2.82 2.54 2.39
C ALA A 278 -1.40 2.13 2.74
N LEU A 279 -1.00 2.41 3.97
CA LEU A 279 0.32 2.10 4.47
C LEU A 279 0.27 1.05 5.57
N TYR A 280 1.19 0.12 5.52
CA TYR A 280 1.32 -0.93 6.51
C TYR A 280 2.78 -1.01 6.95
N THR A 281 3.04 -1.28 8.22
CA THR A 281 4.41 -1.44 8.69
C THR A 281 4.65 -2.81 9.30
N ILE A 282 5.82 -3.38 9.03
CA ILE A 282 6.32 -4.59 9.69
C ILE A 282 7.75 -4.38 10.17
N THR A 283 8.05 -4.83 11.39
CA THR A 283 9.43 -4.87 11.90
C THR A 283 10.05 -6.23 11.60
N VAL A 284 10.96 -6.26 10.62
CA VAL A 284 11.67 -7.49 10.20
C VAL A 284 12.72 -7.86 11.25
N LYS A 285 12.64 -9.09 11.74
CA LYS A 285 13.54 -9.64 12.75
C LYS A 285 14.81 -10.26 12.14
N ASP A 286 15.83 -10.44 12.97
CA ASP A 286 17.13 -10.98 12.55
C ASP A 286 17.01 -12.42 12.05
N GLU A 287 16.15 -13.22 12.66
CA GLU A 287 15.93 -14.63 12.32
C GLU A 287 15.18 -14.86 11.00
N TRP A 288 14.49 -13.85 10.45
CA TRP A 288 13.75 -14.01 9.20
C TRP A 288 14.67 -13.87 7.99
N GLU A 289 14.68 -14.90 7.15
CA GLU A 289 15.49 -14.98 5.93
C GLU A 289 14.72 -14.51 4.68
N VAL A 290 13.38 -14.54 4.73
CA VAL A 290 12.48 -14.13 3.63
C VAL A 290 11.28 -13.35 4.13
N LEU A 291 10.89 -12.34 3.34
CA LEU A 291 9.64 -11.59 3.44
C LEU A 291 8.88 -11.70 2.10
N VAL A 292 7.66 -12.20 2.15
CA VAL A 292 6.75 -12.34 1.00
C VAL A 292 5.56 -11.42 1.21
N VAL A 293 5.35 -10.50 0.28
CA VAL A 293 4.18 -9.61 0.25
C VAL A 293 3.39 -9.92 -1.01
N ASN A 294 2.15 -10.35 -0.81
CA ASN A 294 1.23 -10.69 -1.89
C ASN A 294 -0.01 -9.78 -1.81
N LEU A 295 -0.39 -9.18 -2.93
CA LEU A 295 -1.61 -8.41 -3.10
C LEU A 295 -2.48 -9.14 -4.12
N ASP A 296 -3.72 -9.44 -3.78
CA ASP A 296 -4.67 -10.10 -4.67
C ASP A 296 -6.10 -9.61 -4.42
N LYS A 297 -7.09 -10.26 -5.05
CA LYS A 297 -8.49 -9.83 -5.04
C LYS A 297 -8.65 -8.34 -5.37
N ILE A 298 -7.87 -7.87 -6.34
CA ILE A 298 -7.83 -6.48 -6.76
C ILE A 298 -9.08 -6.16 -7.58
N SER A 299 -9.80 -5.08 -7.24
CA SER A 299 -10.97 -4.63 -8.01
C SER A 299 -10.60 -4.34 -9.47
N SER A 300 -11.51 -4.63 -10.39
CA SER A 300 -11.31 -4.33 -11.82
C SER A 300 -11.24 -2.84 -12.13
N ASP A 301 -11.81 -2.00 -11.25
CA ASP A 301 -11.83 -0.54 -11.40
C ASP A 301 -10.66 0.16 -10.68
N GLY A 302 -9.97 -0.54 -9.79
CA GLY A 302 -8.77 -0.04 -9.12
C GLY A 302 -7.52 -0.15 -10.00
N ASP A 303 -6.51 0.68 -9.70
CA ASP A 303 -5.18 0.57 -10.31
C ASP A 303 -4.11 0.41 -9.23
N ALA A 304 -4.08 -0.80 -8.67
CA ALA A 304 -3.23 -1.12 -7.54
C ALA A 304 -1.75 -1.17 -7.92
N THR A 305 -0.95 -0.48 -7.12
CA THR A 305 0.50 -0.70 -7.10
C THR A 305 1.03 -0.98 -5.71
N LEU A 306 1.97 -1.92 -5.66
CA LEU A 306 2.55 -2.44 -4.42
C LEU A 306 4.00 -1.97 -4.28
N PHE A 307 4.31 -1.45 -3.09
CA PHE A 307 5.62 -0.94 -2.73
C PHE A 307 6.09 -1.53 -1.42
N ILE A 308 7.40 -1.70 -1.30
CA ILE A 308 8.07 -1.97 -0.02
C ILE A 308 9.27 -1.04 0.08
N ARG A 309 9.37 -0.27 1.16
CA ARG A 309 10.52 0.59 1.41
C ARG A 309 10.97 0.46 2.86
N ARG A 310 12.28 0.44 3.07
CA ARG A 310 12.88 0.37 4.41
C ARG A 310 12.97 1.78 5.03
N GLU A 311 12.62 1.88 6.32
CA GLU A 311 12.79 3.05 7.22
C GLU A 311 12.07 4.35 6.84
N THR A 312 11.69 4.53 5.58
CA THR A 312 11.02 5.73 5.05
C THR A 312 9.81 5.34 4.22
N LEU A 313 8.88 6.28 4.01
CA LEU A 313 7.67 6.00 3.25
C LEU A 313 7.94 5.66 1.78
N PRO A 314 7.15 4.73 1.19
CA PRO A 314 7.13 4.56 -0.24
C PRO A 314 6.81 5.86 -0.97
N THR A 315 7.42 6.05 -2.14
CA THR A 315 7.17 7.20 -3.00
C THR A 315 7.04 6.78 -4.45
N ILE A 316 6.16 7.45 -5.18
CA ILE A 316 6.04 7.32 -6.64
C ILE A 316 7.07 8.21 -7.36
N LEU A 317 7.59 9.25 -6.70
CA LEU A 317 8.54 10.19 -7.26
C LEU A 317 9.97 9.66 -7.19
N LEU A 318 10.56 9.42 -8.36
CA LEU A 318 12.00 9.21 -8.46
C LEU A 318 12.71 10.57 -8.57
N THR A 319 13.11 11.12 -7.43
CA THR A 319 14.10 12.21 -7.46
C THR A 319 15.50 11.59 -7.57
N ALA A 320 16.31 12.09 -8.50
CA ALA A 320 17.71 11.66 -8.73
C ALA A 320 18.64 11.84 -7.50
N SER A 321 18.08 12.27 -6.36
CA SER A 321 18.73 12.50 -5.09
C SER A 321 18.24 11.57 -3.98
N SER A 322 17.61 10.43 -4.28
CA SER A 322 17.30 9.44 -3.25
C SER A 322 18.61 9.03 -2.56
N SER A 323 18.73 9.48 -1.32
CA SER A 323 19.86 9.21 -0.44
C SER A 323 20.14 7.71 -0.42
N SER A 324 21.42 7.37 -0.41
CA SER A 324 21.96 6.01 -0.49
C SER A 324 21.60 5.08 0.68
N SER A 325 20.54 5.35 1.45
CA SER A 325 20.16 4.62 2.66
C SER A 325 18.83 3.86 2.58
N SER A 326 17.83 4.31 1.80
CA SER A 326 16.54 3.60 1.72
C SER A 326 16.25 3.03 0.33
N ILE A 327 16.33 1.69 0.23
CA ILE A 327 15.99 0.93 -0.98
C ILE A 327 14.47 0.73 -1.02
N GLN A 328 13.86 1.04 -2.16
CA GLN A 328 12.45 0.77 -2.46
C GLN A 328 12.34 -0.36 -3.47
N PHE A 329 11.42 -1.29 -3.22
CA PHE A 329 11.05 -2.40 -4.09
C PHE A 329 9.62 -2.23 -4.56
N THR A 330 9.36 -2.56 -5.82
CA THR A 330 8.06 -2.35 -6.46
C THR A 330 7.74 -3.51 -7.40
N ASP A 331 6.47 -3.88 -7.49
CA ASP A 331 6.01 -4.87 -8.47
C ASP A 331 5.67 -4.20 -9.81
N VAL A 332 6.74 -3.78 -10.50
CA VAL A 332 6.64 -3.14 -11.82
C VAL A 332 6.03 -4.10 -12.85
N GLY A 333 6.36 -5.39 -12.76
CA GLY A 333 5.88 -6.43 -13.67
C GLY A 333 4.38 -6.60 -13.62
N GLY A 334 3.83 -6.78 -12.41
CA GLY A 334 2.40 -6.89 -12.22
C GLY A 334 1.66 -5.63 -12.63
N TRP A 335 2.16 -4.44 -12.26
CA TRP A 335 1.55 -3.17 -12.65
C TRP A 335 1.51 -3.00 -14.17
N ALA A 336 2.60 -3.32 -14.87
CA ALA A 336 2.70 -3.24 -16.33
C ALA A 336 1.64 -4.08 -17.04
N THR A 337 1.35 -5.27 -16.52
CA THR A 337 0.35 -6.19 -17.09
C THR A 337 -1.06 -5.97 -16.53
N ALA A 338 -1.27 -4.98 -15.65
CA ALA A 338 -2.50 -4.81 -14.89
C ALA A 338 -3.02 -6.13 -14.27
N ALA A 339 -2.11 -6.97 -13.76
CA ALA A 339 -2.49 -8.31 -13.29
C ALA A 339 -3.42 -8.23 -12.07
N SER A 340 -4.23 -9.26 -11.83
CA SER A 340 -5.10 -9.36 -10.65
C SER A 340 -4.36 -9.71 -9.35
N THR A 341 -3.08 -10.07 -9.45
CA THR A 341 -2.20 -10.39 -8.32
C THR A 341 -0.87 -9.64 -8.45
N ARG A 342 -0.27 -9.27 -7.31
CA ARG A 342 1.05 -8.64 -7.21
C ARG A 342 1.86 -9.35 -6.16
N LYS A 343 3.16 -9.54 -6.42
CA LYS A 343 4.02 -10.24 -5.47
C LYS A 343 5.41 -9.64 -5.42
N ILE A 344 5.85 -9.29 -4.20
CA ILE A 344 7.23 -8.88 -3.93
C ILE A 344 7.82 -9.86 -2.93
N VAL A 345 9.01 -10.39 -3.25
CA VAL A 345 9.78 -11.28 -2.38
C VAL A 345 11.12 -10.63 -2.09
N LEU A 346 11.40 -10.42 -0.81
CA LEU A 346 12.70 -9.97 -0.31
C LEU A 346 13.37 -11.13 0.41
N SER A 347 14.68 -11.28 0.23
CA SER A 347 15.47 -12.31 0.90
C SER A 347 16.86 -11.81 1.24
N ARG A 348 17.42 -12.30 2.36
CA ARG A 348 18.80 -12.02 2.77
C ARG A 348 19.81 -12.57 1.76
N SER A 349 19.50 -13.71 1.14
CA SER A 349 20.30 -14.35 0.07
C SER A 349 20.59 -13.42 -1.11
N THR A 350 19.61 -12.59 -1.46
CA THR A 350 19.69 -11.62 -2.55
C THR A 350 20.10 -10.23 -2.06
N SER A 351 20.43 -10.09 -0.77
CA SER A 351 20.74 -8.82 -0.10
C SER A 351 19.62 -7.77 -0.18
N THR A 352 18.37 -8.21 -0.41
CA THR A 352 17.20 -7.34 -0.50
C THR A 352 16.46 -7.20 0.83
N LEU A 353 16.64 -8.16 1.74
CA LEU A 353 16.09 -8.15 3.09
C LEU A 353 17.17 -7.87 4.14
N SER A 354 16.81 -7.08 5.13
CA SER A 354 17.63 -6.74 6.30
C SER A 354 16.70 -6.51 7.48
N SER A 355 17.23 -6.51 8.69
CA SER A 355 16.43 -6.25 9.89
C SER A 355 16.07 -4.77 9.99
N GLY A 356 14.90 -4.48 10.57
CA GLY A 356 14.42 -3.11 10.77
C GLY A 356 12.98 -2.90 10.32
N LEU A 357 12.55 -1.64 10.31
CA LEU A 357 11.19 -1.24 9.94
C LEU A 357 11.03 -1.19 8.41
N TYR A 358 10.00 -1.85 7.91
CA TYR A 358 9.58 -1.80 6.52
C TYR A 358 8.19 -1.21 6.40
N TYR A 359 8.03 -0.27 5.48
CA TYR A 359 6.75 0.26 5.04
C TYR A 359 6.33 -0.47 3.77
N ILE A 360 5.11 -1.00 3.79
CA ILE A 360 4.45 -1.65 2.68
C ILE A 360 3.32 -0.73 2.25
N GLY A 361 3.42 -0.19 1.04
CA GLY A 361 2.45 0.74 0.48
C GLY A 361 1.59 0.06 -0.58
N VAL A 362 0.28 0.19 -0.45
CA VAL A 362 -0.68 -0.10 -1.52
C VAL A 362 -1.22 1.24 -2.00
N TYR A 363 -0.98 1.56 -3.26
CA TYR A 363 -1.39 2.81 -3.88
C TYR A 363 -2.46 2.56 -4.93
N ASN A 364 -3.54 3.34 -4.91
CA ASN A 364 -4.50 3.38 -6.00
C ASN A 364 -4.19 4.56 -6.91
N SER A 365 -3.80 4.29 -8.16
CA SER A 365 -3.31 5.35 -9.03
C SER A 365 -4.34 6.45 -9.29
N GLU A 366 -3.85 7.65 -9.57
CA GLU A 366 -4.64 8.76 -10.10
C GLU A 366 -5.32 8.48 -11.45
N TYR A 367 -5.29 7.25 -12.00
CA TYR A 367 -6.03 6.88 -13.22
C TYR A 367 -6.91 5.66 -13.01
N ALA A 368 -7.07 5.22 -11.77
CA ALA A 368 -8.08 4.26 -11.41
C ALA A 368 -9.46 4.74 -11.86
N ARG A 369 -10.29 3.79 -12.29
CA ARG A 369 -11.69 4.04 -12.68
C ARG A 369 -12.62 4.10 -11.46
N GLY A 370 -12.17 3.59 -10.32
CA GLY A 370 -12.91 3.59 -9.07
C GLY A 370 -12.02 3.37 -7.85
N SER A 371 -12.67 3.07 -6.73
CA SER A 371 -12.01 2.69 -5.49
C SER A 371 -11.36 1.30 -5.63
N LEU A 372 -10.27 1.13 -4.90
CA LEU A 372 -9.49 -0.10 -4.89
C LEU A 372 -9.89 -0.96 -3.70
N ASP A 373 -10.49 -2.12 -3.97
CA ASP A 373 -10.57 -3.23 -3.03
C ASP A 373 -9.38 -4.18 -3.26
N TYR A 374 -8.91 -4.80 -2.19
CA TYR A 374 -7.78 -5.73 -2.26
C TYR A 374 -7.68 -6.59 -1.01
N ARG A 375 -6.90 -7.66 -1.12
CA ARG A 375 -6.39 -8.44 0.00
C ARG A 375 -4.86 -8.38 -0.02
N LEU A 376 -4.28 -7.95 1.10
CA LEU A 376 -2.83 -7.89 1.31
C LEU A 376 -2.44 -8.98 2.31
N THR A 377 -1.51 -9.85 1.91
CA THR A 377 -0.94 -10.89 2.77
C THR A 377 0.56 -10.67 2.88
N VAL A 378 1.05 -10.53 4.12
CA VAL A 378 2.46 -10.28 4.42
C VAL A 378 2.96 -11.41 5.31
N ASN A 379 3.89 -12.20 4.79
CA ASN A 379 4.49 -13.32 5.50
C ASN A 379 6.00 -13.17 5.62
N ALA A 380 6.53 -13.55 6.78
CA ALA A 380 7.96 -13.59 7.04
C ALA A 380 8.33 -14.90 7.74
N ALA A 381 9.46 -15.49 7.36
CA ALA A 381 9.94 -16.76 7.92
C ALA A 381 11.48 -16.83 7.90
N ASP A 382 12.01 -17.73 8.72
CA ASP A 382 13.43 -18.11 8.81
C ASP A 382 13.87 -19.05 7.66
N ASP A 383 12.92 -19.66 6.98
CA ASP A 383 13.13 -20.34 5.71
C ASP A 383 12.20 -19.79 4.61
N CYS A 384 12.24 -20.41 3.43
CA CYS A 384 11.40 -20.02 2.30
C CYS A 384 10.49 -21.16 1.81
N GLN A 385 10.26 -22.16 2.66
CA GLN A 385 9.36 -23.27 2.41
C GLN A 385 7.90 -22.81 2.60
N THR A 386 7.02 -23.22 1.68
CA THR A 386 5.60 -22.88 1.74
C THR A 386 4.96 -23.32 3.05
N SER A 387 5.31 -24.52 3.55
CA SER A 387 4.79 -25.03 4.82
C SER A 387 5.10 -24.12 6.00
N THR A 388 6.31 -23.57 6.04
CA THR A 388 6.76 -22.69 7.12
C THR A 388 6.04 -21.35 7.02
N LEU A 389 5.94 -20.77 5.83
CA LEU A 389 5.21 -19.53 5.60
C LEU A 389 3.72 -19.65 5.94
N VAL A 390 3.08 -20.76 5.57
CA VAL A 390 1.67 -21.05 5.93
C VAL A 390 1.53 -21.27 7.43
N SER A 391 2.48 -21.93 8.09
CA SER A 391 2.45 -22.11 9.55
C SER A 391 2.62 -20.79 10.31
N SER A 392 3.56 -19.93 9.87
CA SER A 392 3.74 -18.58 10.41
C SER A 392 2.47 -17.74 10.24
N PHE A 393 1.82 -17.87 9.09
CA PHE A 393 0.55 -17.21 8.80
C PHE A 393 -0.58 -17.71 9.71
N ASN A 394 -0.76 -19.01 9.82
CA ASN A 394 -1.81 -19.62 10.64
C ASN A 394 -1.64 -19.31 12.13
N ALA A 395 -0.40 -19.28 12.64
CA ALA A 395 -0.13 -18.89 14.02
C ALA A 395 -0.63 -17.47 14.35
N VAL A 396 -0.47 -16.52 13.43
CA VAL A 396 -0.99 -15.15 13.59
C VAL A 396 -2.51 -15.13 13.52
N MET A 397 -3.12 -15.89 12.60
CA MET A 397 -4.58 -15.98 12.52
C MET A 397 -5.21 -16.57 13.79
N GLU A 398 -4.55 -17.54 14.43
CA GLU A 398 -4.99 -18.10 15.71
C GLU A 398 -4.85 -17.10 16.87
N GLU A 399 -3.79 -16.29 16.88
CA GLU A 399 -3.57 -15.24 17.89
C GLU A 399 -4.60 -14.09 17.77
N ASN A 400 -4.95 -13.69 16.54
CA ASN A 400 -5.96 -12.66 16.28
C ASN A 400 -7.41 -13.14 16.38
N ASN A 401 -7.69 -14.44 16.15
CA ASN A 401 -9.04 -14.99 16.29
C ASN A 401 -9.47 -15.27 17.74
N ALA A 402 -8.61 -15.04 18.73
CA ALA A 402 -9.01 -15.07 20.14
C ALA A 402 -10.01 -13.96 20.53
N THR A 403 -10.26 -12.97 19.67
CA THR A 403 -11.16 -11.84 19.95
C THR A 403 -12.37 -11.70 19.01
N LEU A 404 -12.54 -12.54 17.98
CA LEU A 404 -13.68 -12.47 17.06
C LEU A 404 -14.28 -13.86 16.78
N SER A 405 -15.17 -14.28 17.68
CA SER A 405 -16.12 -15.36 17.42
C SER A 405 -17.27 -14.84 16.55
N ASP A 406 -17.14 -14.91 15.23
CA ASP A 406 -18.19 -15.38 14.31
C ASP A 406 -17.78 -15.20 12.84
N SER A 407 -17.50 -16.33 12.17
CA SER A 407 -18.06 -16.75 10.88
C SER A 407 -17.09 -17.73 10.22
N GLY A 408 -17.53 -18.99 10.13
CA GLY A 408 -16.75 -20.07 9.57
C GLY A 408 -16.44 -19.86 8.09
N SER A 409 -15.17 -19.87 7.76
CA SER A 409 -14.66 -20.33 6.47
C SER A 409 -13.33 -21.04 6.73
N THR A 410 -13.40 -22.37 6.81
CA THR A 410 -12.24 -23.27 6.84
C THR A 410 -11.86 -23.74 5.43
N ASP A 411 -12.10 -22.93 4.40
CA ASP A 411 -11.68 -23.24 3.04
C ASP A 411 -10.30 -22.63 2.78
N LEU A 412 -9.27 -23.35 3.26
CA LEU A 412 -7.85 -23.03 3.08
C LEU A 412 -7.15 -24.10 2.23
N SER A 413 -7.84 -24.67 1.23
CA SER A 413 -7.31 -25.78 0.42
C SER A 413 -7.13 -25.48 -1.07
N THR A 414 -7.14 -24.21 -1.48
CA THR A 414 -6.76 -23.79 -2.84
C THR A 414 -5.81 -22.58 -2.88
N ASP A 415 -5.49 -21.95 -1.74
CA ASP A 415 -4.72 -20.70 -1.64
C ASP A 415 -3.22 -20.91 -1.27
N ASP A 416 -2.73 -22.16 -1.13
CA ASP A 416 -1.33 -22.47 -0.73
C ASP A 416 -0.28 -21.88 -1.70
N ASP A 417 -0.62 -21.73 -2.99
CA ASP A 417 0.27 -21.14 -4.00
C ASP A 417 0.49 -19.63 -3.80
N THR A 418 -0.43 -18.94 -3.12
CA THR A 418 -0.34 -17.49 -2.91
C THR A 418 0.72 -17.10 -1.88
N VAL A 419 1.03 -18.02 -0.96
CA VAL A 419 1.94 -17.81 0.17
C VAL A 419 3.35 -18.34 -0.13
N GLY A 420 3.48 -19.37 -0.96
CA GLY A 420 4.76 -19.97 -1.32
C GLY A 420 5.68 -19.03 -2.09
N VAL A 421 6.99 -19.13 -1.92
CA VAL A 421 7.97 -18.34 -2.69
C VAL A 421 8.09 -18.86 -4.12
N CYS A 422 8.31 -20.17 -4.26
CA CYS A 422 8.42 -20.88 -5.52
C CYS A 422 7.12 -21.60 -5.85
N LEU A 423 6.69 -21.52 -7.11
CA LEU A 423 5.46 -22.16 -7.59
C LEU A 423 5.77 -23.49 -8.27
N ASN A 424 4.70 -24.25 -8.58
CA ASN A 424 4.77 -25.46 -9.42
C ASN A 424 5.77 -26.53 -8.94
N GLY A 425 5.89 -26.69 -7.62
CA GLY A 425 6.80 -27.66 -7.00
C GLY A 425 8.30 -27.29 -7.09
N GLY A 426 8.62 -26.03 -7.41
CA GLY A 426 9.99 -25.52 -7.36
C GLY A 426 10.57 -25.60 -5.94
N VAL A 427 11.85 -25.96 -5.83
CA VAL A 427 12.55 -26.06 -4.54
C VAL A 427 13.08 -24.70 -4.14
N CYS A 428 12.67 -24.20 -2.97
CA CYS A 428 13.16 -22.93 -2.44
C CYS A 428 14.42 -23.11 -1.58
N SER A 429 15.39 -22.19 -1.72
CA SER A 429 16.59 -22.13 -0.88
C SER A 429 17.03 -20.69 -0.60
N THR A 430 17.08 -20.32 0.69
CA THR A 430 17.60 -19.04 1.19
C THR A 430 19.13 -18.95 1.16
N LEU A 431 19.82 -19.97 0.66
CA LEU A 431 21.28 -19.94 0.44
C LEU A 431 21.64 -19.67 -1.03
N SER A 432 20.66 -19.74 -1.93
CA SER A 432 20.85 -19.55 -3.36
C SER A 432 20.54 -18.11 -3.78
N SER A 433 21.34 -17.56 -4.69
CA SER A 433 21.06 -16.25 -5.30
C SER A 433 19.82 -16.25 -6.20
N GLU A 434 19.43 -17.40 -6.75
CA GLU A 434 18.23 -17.52 -7.60
C GLU A 434 16.95 -17.80 -6.79
N LEU A 435 17.07 -18.07 -5.48
CA LEU A 435 16.03 -18.41 -4.50
C LEU A 435 15.20 -19.66 -4.83
N CYS A 436 14.79 -19.86 -6.08
CA CYS A 436 14.01 -20.98 -6.57
C CYS A 436 14.79 -21.82 -7.59
N THR A 437 14.80 -23.13 -7.40
CA THR A 437 15.23 -24.11 -8.41
C THR A 437 14.00 -24.80 -8.98
N CYS A 438 13.73 -24.57 -10.27
CA CYS A 438 12.52 -25.07 -10.91
C CYS A 438 12.62 -26.56 -11.28
N THR A 439 11.48 -27.24 -11.19
CA THR A 439 11.30 -28.59 -11.70
C THR A 439 11.34 -28.61 -13.24
N ASP A 440 11.66 -29.77 -13.81
CA ASP A 440 11.69 -29.94 -15.26
C ASP A 440 10.33 -29.56 -15.88
N GLY A 441 10.36 -28.61 -16.82
CA GLY A 441 9.16 -28.08 -17.48
C GLY A 441 8.76 -26.67 -17.06
N TYR A 442 9.23 -26.20 -15.91
CA TYR A 442 8.97 -24.85 -15.41
C TYR A 442 10.23 -23.97 -15.49
N SER A 443 10.02 -22.66 -15.55
CA SER A 443 11.05 -21.63 -15.65
C SER A 443 10.58 -20.32 -15.02
N GLY A 444 11.48 -19.32 -15.02
CA GLY A 444 11.23 -18.00 -14.44
C GLY A 444 11.71 -17.92 -13.00
N ARG A 445 11.81 -16.68 -12.48
CA ARG A 445 12.40 -16.40 -11.17
C ARG A 445 11.75 -17.14 -10.01
N TYR A 446 10.45 -17.40 -10.10
CA TYR A 446 9.66 -18.10 -9.08
C TYR A 446 9.00 -19.38 -9.61
N CYS A 447 9.50 -19.92 -10.73
CA CYS A 447 8.94 -21.12 -11.37
C CYS A 447 7.48 -20.98 -11.80
N SER A 448 7.03 -19.76 -12.06
CA SER A 448 5.66 -19.44 -12.47
C SER A 448 5.38 -19.72 -13.95
N LEU A 449 6.42 -19.87 -14.77
CA LEU A 449 6.28 -20.00 -16.21
C LEU A 449 6.43 -21.47 -16.63
N GLN A 450 5.63 -21.88 -17.59
CA GLN A 450 5.73 -23.20 -18.22
C GLN A 450 6.04 -23.05 -19.70
N PRO A 451 7.31 -22.80 -20.08
CA PRO A 451 7.66 -22.58 -21.48
C PRO A 451 7.62 -23.89 -22.27
N THR A 452 7.07 -23.83 -23.48
CA THR A 452 7.19 -24.92 -24.44
C THR A 452 8.61 -24.90 -25.03
N ARG A 453 9.42 -25.92 -24.74
CA ARG A 453 10.80 -26.03 -25.22
C ARG A 453 10.85 -26.76 -26.56
N ILE A 454 11.48 -26.13 -27.54
CA ILE A 454 11.53 -26.59 -28.93
C ILE A 454 12.98 -26.62 -29.37
N VAL A 455 13.39 -27.72 -30.01
CA VAL A 455 14.73 -27.82 -30.61
C VAL A 455 14.63 -27.50 -32.08
N LEU A 456 15.31 -26.44 -32.53
CA LEU A 456 15.41 -26.11 -33.95
C LEU A 456 16.49 -26.98 -34.59
N SER A 457 16.08 -28.02 -35.33
CA SER A 457 16.99 -28.84 -36.13
C SER A 457 17.29 -28.20 -37.49
N LYS A 458 18.47 -28.53 -38.05
CA LYS A 458 19.12 -27.98 -39.26
C LYS A 458 18.20 -27.44 -40.36
N PRO A 459 18.63 -26.38 -41.10
CA PRO A 459 17.87 -25.80 -42.19
C PRO A 459 17.54 -26.87 -43.24
N PHE A 460 16.25 -27.16 -43.44
CA PHE A 460 15.83 -27.90 -44.61
C PHE A 460 15.95 -26.98 -45.83
N VAL A 461 16.58 -27.49 -46.88
CA VAL A 461 16.59 -26.89 -48.22
C VAL A 461 15.20 -27.09 -48.86
N SER A 462 14.17 -26.59 -48.20
CA SER A 462 12.82 -26.40 -48.73
C SER A 462 12.71 -24.93 -49.17
N SER A 463 11.85 -24.65 -50.14
CA SER A 463 11.53 -23.29 -50.57
C SER A 463 10.96 -22.39 -49.47
N THR A 464 10.68 -22.95 -48.29
CA THR A 464 10.21 -22.26 -47.08
C THR A 464 11.23 -22.53 -45.96
N ASN A 465 12.05 -21.55 -45.57
CA ASN A 465 13.11 -21.68 -44.54
C ASN A 465 12.56 -21.88 -43.09
N VAL A 466 11.35 -22.42 -42.94
CA VAL A 466 10.65 -22.59 -41.66
C VAL A 466 11.15 -23.88 -40.99
N ALA A 467 11.78 -23.74 -39.83
CA ALA A 467 12.31 -24.84 -39.01
C ALA A 467 11.31 -25.32 -37.95
N TYR A 468 10.36 -24.49 -37.58
CA TYR A 468 9.27 -24.83 -36.66
C TYR A 468 8.00 -24.08 -37.02
N GLU A 469 6.87 -24.76 -36.83
CA GLU A 469 5.53 -24.21 -36.98
C GLU A 469 4.64 -24.83 -35.90
N SER A 470 3.91 -23.99 -35.16
CA SER A 470 2.95 -24.46 -34.16
C SER A 470 1.76 -25.17 -34.81
N ALA A 471 0.98 -25.91 -34.01
CA ALA A 471 -0.29 -26.48 -34.46
C ALA A 471 -1.20 -25.43 -35.13
N GLU A 472 -2.07 -25.88 -36.04
CA GLU A 472 -2.75 -25.07 -37.05
C GLU A 472 -3.42 -23.80 -36.49
N TYR A 473 -3.94 -23.82 -35.25
CA TYR A 473 -4.42 -22.62 -34.55
C TYR A 473 -4.26 -22.73 -33.02
N LEU A 474 -3.41 -21.87 -32.42
CA LEU A 474 -3.38 -21.66 -30.97
C LEU A 474 -4.35 -20.54 -30.58
N THR A 475 -5.00 -20.70 -29.42
CA THR A 475 -5.93 -19.70 -28.86
C THR A 475 -5.40 -19.15 -27.53
N LEU A 476 -5.40 -17.84 -27.36
CA LEU A 476 -4.95 -17.15 -26.14
C LEU A 476 -6.02 -16.16 -25.67
N ALA A 477 -6.46 -16.29 -24.42
CA ALA A 477 -7.47 -15.40 -23.86
C ALA A 477 -6.94 -13.96 -23.67
N VAL A 478 -7.83 -13.00 -23.43
CA VAL A 478 -7.44 -11.59 -23.20
C VAL A 478 -6.64 -11.49 -21.90
N GLY A 479 -5.52 -10.77 -21.93
CA GLY A 479 -4.60 -10.59 -20.79
C GLY A 479 -3.61 -11.75 -20.58
N GLU A 480 -3.77 -12.87 -21.30
CA GLU A 480 -2.96 -14.07 -21.08
C GLU A 480 -1.63 -14.06 -21.85
N TRP A 481 -0.72 -14.91 -21.38
CA TRP A 481 0.62 -15.12 -21.95
C TRP A 481 0.83 -16.57 -22.36
N VAL A 482 1.64 -16.78 -23.38
CA VAL A 482 2.22 -18.09 -23.69
C VAL A 482 3.71 -17.93 -24.00
N TYR A 483 4.50 -18.86 -23.45
CA TYR A 483 5.95 -18.79 -23.48
C TYR A 483 6.55 -19.98 -24.23
N PHE A 484 7.59 -19.71 -25.00
CA PHE A 484 8.36 -20.70 -25.75
C PHE A 484 9.85 -20.49 -25.50
N SER A 485 10.61 -21.59 -25.50
CA SER A 485 12.07 -21.53 -25.58
C SER A 485 12.56 -22.33 -26.78
N PHE A 486 13.43 -21.73 -27.58
CA PHE A 486 13.99 -22.35 -28.78
C PHE A 486 15.48 -22.62 -28.60
N ASP A 487 15.84 -23.91 -28.62
CA ASP A 487 17.22 -24.38 -28.61
C ASP A 487 17.80 -24.32 -30.02
N VAL A 488 18.99 -23.75 -30.13
CA VAL A 488 19.74 -23.63 -31.39
C VAL A 488 21.09 -24.29 -31.20
N ASN A 489 21.17 -25.57 -31.59
CA ASN A 489 22.39 -26.38 -31.48
C ASN A 489 23.18 -26.47 -32.80
N ASP A 490 22.86 -25.61 -33.77
CA ASP A 490 23.56 -25.58 -35.07
C ASP A 490 24.59 -24.46 -35.10
N SER A 491 25.88 -24.83 -35.19
CA SER A 491 26.99 -23.87 -35.33
C SER A 491 26.93 -23.05 -36.63
N ALA A 492 26.19 -23.53 -37.64
CA ALA A 492 25.98 -22.82 -38.90
C ALA A 492 24.88 -21.76 -38.81
N ALA A 493 24.00 -21.80 -37.79
CA ALA A 493 22.98 -20.79 -37.59
C ALA A 493 23.62 -19.45 -37.22
N LYS A 494 23.22 -18.39 -37.90
CA LYS A 494 23.66 -17.00 -37.66
C LYS A 494 22.52 -16.06 -37.28
N ALA A 495 21.29 -16.39 -37.65
CA ALA A 495 20.09 -15.69 -37.19
C ALA A 495 18.91 -16.64 -37.05
N VAL A 496 17.97 -16.29 -36.17
CA VAL A 496 16.66 -16.93 -36.06
C VAL A 496 15.60 -15.84 -36.17
N GLU A 497 14.58 -16.10 -36.97
CA GLU A 497 13.43 -15.23 -37.14
C GLU A 497 12.19 -15.91 -36.58
N PHE A 498 11.43 -15.19 -35.77
CA PHE A 498 10.16 -15.63 -35.24
C PHE A 498 9.06 -14.83 -35.91
N SER A 499 8.07 -15.53 -36.47
CA SER A 499 6.90 -14.92 -37.12
C SER A 499 5.63 -15.32 -36.36
N LEU A 500 4.87 -14.32 -35.92
CA LEU A 500 3.54 -14.48 -35.38
C LEU A 500 2.52 -14.20 -36.49
N LEU A 501 1.81 -15.22 -36.93
CA LEU A 501 0.71 -15.12 -37.89
C LEU A 501 -0.62 -15.04 -37.12
N ILE A 502 -1.41 -14.01 -37.39
CA ILE A 502 -2.65 -13.73 -36.67
C ILE A 502 -3.84 -14.02 -37.59
N HIS A 503 -4.75 -14.85 -37.12
CA HIS A 503 -5.92 -15.32 -37.87
C HIS A 503 -7.23 -14.64 -37.44
N ASN A 504 -7.15 -13.64 -36.57
CA ASN A 504 -8.28 -12.75 -36.29
C ASN A 504 -8.37 -11.67 -37.37
N ASP A 505 -9.57 -11.14 -37.58
CA ASP A 505 -9.75 -9.90 -38.31
C ASP A 505 -9.27 -8.74 -37.42
N ILE A 506 -8.19 -8.05 -37.82
CA ILE A 506 -7.58 -6.97 -37.00
C ILE A 506 -7.91 -5.59 -37.56
N ALA A 507 -7.98 -5.45 -38.89
CA ALA A 507 -8.13 -4.15 -39.56
C ALA A 507 -9.57 -3.60 -39.49
N GLU A 508 -10.59 -4.46 -39.58
CA GLU A 508 -12.00 -4.04 -39.71
C GLU A 508 -12.90 -4.49 -38.55
N ALA A 509 -12.34 -5.15 -37.52
CA ALA A 509 -13.12 -5.66 -36.41
C ALA A 509 -13.53 -4.54 -35.44
N GLU A 510 -14.79 -4.55 -35.00
CA GLU A 510 -15.31 -3.62 -33.97
C GLU A 510 -14.58 -3.77 -32.62
N THR A 511 -14.07 -4.98 -32.32
CA THR A 511 -13.34 -5.33 -31.08
C THR A 511 -12.03 -6.07 -31.43
N PRO A 512 -11.02 -5.35 -31.97
CA PRO A 512 -9.84 -5.97 -32.53
C PRO A 512 -8.95 -6.60 -31.45
N VAL A 513 -8.26 -7.67 -31.82
CA VAL A 513 -7.21 -8.27 -30.98
C VAL A 513 -5.98 -7.35 -30.92
N ARG A 514 -5.20 -7.45 -29.83
CA ARG A 514 -3.98 -6.66 -29.63
C ARG A 514 -2.79 -7.57 -29.32
N PRO A 515 -2.36 -8.41 -30.28
CA PRO A 515 -1.26 -9.34 -30.10
C PRO A 515 0.08 -8.61 -29.98
N LEU A 516 0.98 -9.22 -29.22
CA LEU A 516 2.35 -8.77 -29.06
C LEU A 516 3.29 -9.99 -29.08
N LEU A 517 4.22 -10.01 -30.04
CA LEU A 517 5.35 -10.94 -30.09
C LEU A 517 6.57 -10.28 -29.47
N LEU A 518 7.10 -10.88 -28.39
CA LEU A 518 8.33 -10.43 -27.74
C LEU A 518 9.39 -11.52 -27.78
N VAL A 519 10.63 -11.13 -28.10
CA VAL A 519 11.76 -12.05 -28.20
C VAL A 519 12.97 -11.55 -27.43
N ARG A 520 13.63 -12.46 -26.72
CA ARG A 520 14.90 -12.22 -26.03
C ARG A 520 15.93 -13.28 -26.39
N GLY A 521 17.18 -12.86 -26.48
CA GLY A 521 18.30 -13.74 -26.79
C GLY A 521 18.74 -14.60 -25.60
N PRO A 522 19.65 -15.55 -25.83
CA PRO A 522 20.14 -16.46 -24.78
C PRO A 522 20.84 -15.77 -23.63
N SER A 523 21.56 -14.68 -23.92
CA SER A 523 22.30 -13.88 -22.92
C SER A 523 21.38 -13.01 -22.06
N ASP A 524 20.14 -12.77 -22.49
CA ASP A 524 19.22 -11.89 -21.79
C ASP A 524 18.60 -12.62 -20.59
N ALA A 525 18.60 -11.98 -19.41
CA ALA A 525 18.05 -12.57 -18.20
C ALA A 525 16.51 -12.57 -18.19
N GLY A 526 15.90 -13.70 -17.84
CA GLY A 526 14.44 -13.85 -17.74
C GLY A 526 13.70 -13.96 -19.08
N PHE A 527 12.44 -14.39 -19.02
CA PHE A 527 11.55 -14.39 -20.19
C PHE A 527 11.05 -12.97 -20.51
N PRO A 528 10.54 -12.73 -21.74
CA PRO A 528 9.92 -11.46 -22.08
C PRO A 528 8.74 -11.12 -21.15
N SER A 529 8.59 -9.84 -20.83
CA SER A 529 7.45 -9.29 -20.07
C SER A 529 7.25 -7.83 -20.47
N LEU A 530 6.14 -7.21 -20.07
CA LEU A 530 5.90 -5.78 -20.35
C LEU A 530 6.82 -4.84 -19.54
N ALA A 531 7.46 -5.34 -18.48
CA ALA A 531 8.34 -4.55 -17.64
C ALA A 531 9.82 -4.63 -18.04
N ILE A 532 10.18 -5.52 -18.96
CA ILE A 532 11.58 -5.72 -19.36
C ILE A 532 11.71 -5.58 -20.87
N SER A 533 12.72 -4.82 -21.29
CA SER A 533 13.04 -4.62 -22.70
C SER A 533 13.28 -5.96 -23.41
N SER A 534 12.50 -6.16 -24.46
CA SER A 534 12.45 -7.31 -25.35
C SER A 534 12.25 -6.79 -26.77
N LEU A 535 12.78 -7.53 -27.75
CA LEU A 535 12.65 -7.19 -29.16
C LEU A 535 11.21 -7.40 -29.62
N GLN A 536 10.69 -6.44 -30.40
CA GLN A 536 9.37 -6.51 -31.03
C GLN A 536 9.42 -6.02 -32.48
N ASP A 537 8.33 -6.26 -33.21
CA ASP A 537 8.04 -5.66 -34.50
C ASP A 537 7.12 -4.46 -34.27
N PHE A 538 7.69 -3.27 -34.03
CA PHE A 538 6.91 -2.09 -33.69
C PHE A 538 5.98 -1.67 -34.82
N ASP A 539 6.48 -1.64 -36.07
CA ASP A 539 5.68 -1.19 -37.20
C ASP A 539 4.47 -2.10 -37.43
N ALA A 540 4.63 -3.43 -37.32
CA ALA A 540 3.51 -4.36 -37.44
C ALA A 540 2.48 -4.17 -36.31
N VAL A 541 2.92 -3.88 -35.09
CA VAL A 541 2.02 -3.60 -33.96
C VAL A 541 1.29 -2.28 -34.17
N ALA A 542 1.99 -1.22 -34.56
CA ALA A 542 1.45 0.12 -34.81
C ALA A 542 0.44 0.12 -35.97
N GLN A 543 0.76 -0.57 -37.07
CA GLN A 543 -0.09 -0.68 -38.26
C GLN A 543 -1.18 -1.75 -38.13
N ARG A 544 -1.24 -2.46 -37.00
CA ARG A 544 -2.22 -3.53 -36.73
C ARG A 544 -2.17 -4.65 -37.79
N SER A 545 -0.95 -5.02 -38.19
CA SER A 545 -0.67 -6.07 -39.17
C SER A 545 -1.08 -7.45 -38.64
N ASN A 546 -1.50 -8.32 -39.57
CA ASN A 546 -1.78 -9.73 -39.29
C ASN A 546 -0.51 -10.59 -39.18
N LYS A 547 0.68 -10.01 -39.37
CA LYS A 547 1.96 -10.67 -39.21
C LYS A 547 2.93 -9.76 -38.44
N GLN A 548 3.56 -10.31 -37.40
CA GLN A 548 4.67 -9.69 -36.68
C GLN A 548 5.92 -10.56 -36.82
N THR A 549 7.08 -9.96 -37.06
CA THR A 549 8.33 -10.66 -37.35
C THR A 549 9.50 -10.09 -36.56
N VAL A 550 10.18 -10.94 -35.78
CA VAL A 550 11.35 -10.54 -34.99
C VAL A 550 12.55 -11.44 -35.29
N ALA A 551 13.62 -10.83 -35.80
CA ALA A 551 14.87 -11.52 -36.11
C ALA A 551 15.95 -11.24 -35.05
N VAL A 552 16.62 -12.28 -34.58
CA VAL A 552 17.67 -12.22 -33.55
C VAL A 552 18.93 -12.93 -34.02
N ALA A 553 20.09 -12.32 -33.74
CA ALA A 553 21.37 -12.89 -34.13
C ALA A 553 21.75 -14.05 -33.22
N VAL A 554 22.29 -15.12 -33.81
CA VAL A 554 22.83 -16.27 -33.09
C VAL A 554 24.31 -16.02 -32.84
N THR A 555 24.63 -15.50 -31.66
CA THR A 555 26.02 -15.29 -31.22
C THR A 555 26.58 -16.50 -30.47
N THR A 556 25.71 -17.26 -29.81
CA THR A 556 26.07 -18.43 -29.00
C THR A 556 25.08 -19.54 -29.26
N ALA A 557 25.55 -20.72 -29.65
CA ALA A 557 24.71 -21.92 -29.70
C ALA A 557 24.32 -22.31 -28.27
N CYS A 558 23.05 -22.67 -28.05
CA CYS A 558 22.57 -23.07 -26.73
C CYS A 558 21.53 -24.18 -26.82
N SER A 559 21.50 -25.00 -25.77
CA SER A 559 20.46 -25.98 -25.55
C SER A 559 20.17 -26.11 -24.06
N TYR A 560 18.88 -26.18 -23.71
CA TYR A 560 18.45 -26.37 -22.33
C TYR A 560 19.04 -27.64 -21.72
N ALA A 561 19.16 -28.71 -22.52
CA ALA A 561 19.74 -29.98 -22.06
C ALA A 561 21.20 -29.86 -21.58
N ALA A 562 21.99 -28.94 -22.16
CA ALA A 562 23.39 -28.76 -21.82
C ALA A 562 23.59 -27.77 -20.66
N THR A 563 22.82 -26.68 -20.63
CA THR A 563 23.06 -25.55 -19.71
C THR A 563 22.04 -25.46 -18.58
N ARG A 564 20.94 -26.23 -18.65
CA ARG A 564 19.76 -26.09 -17.78
C ARG A 564 19.16 -24.68 -17.76
N SER A 565 19.42 -23.91 -18.82
CA SER A 565 18.93 -22.54 -19.01
C SER A 565 18.19 -22.41 -20.33
N ASP A 566 17.05 -21.71 -20.33
CA ASP A 566 16.31 -21.45 -21.57
C ASP A 566 17.13 -20.59 -22.54
N CYS A 567 17.13 -20.96 -23.82
CA CYS A 567 17.95 -20.39 -24.88
C CYS A 567 17.26 -19.12 -25.45
N PHE A 568 16.76 -19.13 -26.69
CA PHE A 568 15.95 -18.01 -27.19
C PHE A 568 14.58 -18.03 -26.50
N LYS A 569 14.20 -16.94 -25.84
CA LYS A 569 12.99 -16.84 -25.02
C LYS A 569 11.97 -16.01 -25.77
N VAL A 570 10.86 -16.63 -26.14
CA VAL A 570 9.80 -16.02 -26.94
C VAL A 570 8.51 -16.00 -26.13
N ALA A 571 7.80 -14.88 -26.17
CA ALA A 571 6.49 -14.77 -25.56
C ALA A 571 5.50 -14.20 -26.58
N VAL A 572 4.29 -14.76 -26.57
CA VAL A 572 3.13 -14.17 -27.25
C VAL A 572 2.15 -13.74 -26.17
N HIS A 573 1.71 -12.49 -26.26
CA HIS A 573 0.77 -11.90 -25.32
C HIS A 573 -0.44 -11.35 -26.05
N ASN A 574 -1.63 -11.63 -25.50
CA ASN A 574 -2.85 -10.96 -25.91
C ASN A 574 -3.13 -9.87 -24.88
N ARG A 575 -2.90 -8.60 -25.22
CA ARG A 575 -2.95 -7.49 -24.25
C ARG A 575 -4.32 -7.39 -23.57
N VAL A 576 -4.34 -6.87 -22.33
CA VAL A 576 -5.58 -6.69 -21.54
C VAL A 576 -6.61 -5.80 -22.25
N VAL A 577 -6.14 -4.88 -23.10
CA VAL A 577 -6.97 -4.00 -23.94
C VAL A 577 -7.52 -4.68 -25.20
N SER A 578 -7.28 -5.97 -25.39
CA SER A 578 -7.79 -6.72 -26.55
C SER A 578 -9.29 -6.93 -26.46
N GLY A 579 -9.99 -6.79 -27.58
CA GLY A 579 -11.44 -6.98 -27.63
C GLY A 579 -11.90 -8.44 -27.70
N SER A 580 -11.00 -9.39 -28.01
CA SER A 580 -11.34 -10.80 -28.16
C SER A 580 -10.13 -11.74 -27.93
N PRO A 581 -10.35 -13.05 -27.77
CA PRO A 581 -9.27 -14.04 -27.75
C PRO A 581 -8.47 -14.05 -29.05
N LEU A 582 -7.14 -14.14 -28.92
CA LEU A 582 -6.20 -14.22 -30.03
C LEU A 582 -6.16 -15.63 -30.60
N ARG A 583 -6.28 -15.75 -31.92
CA ARG A 583 -6.03 -16.95 -32.73
C ARG A 583 -4.79 -16.73 -33.56
N PHE A 584 -3.76 -17.53 -33.32
CA PHE A 584 -2.46 -17.30 -33.95
C PHE A 584 -1.72 -18.61 -34.26
N GLN A 585 -0.69 -18.47 -35.08
CA GLN A 585 0.31 -19.48 -35.36
C GLN A 585 1.71 -18.87 -35.17
N LEU A 586 2.60 -19.59 -34.52
CA LEU A 586 4.00 -19.19 -34.32
C LEU A 586 4.90 -20.02 -35.23
N GLN A 587 5.71 -19.34 -36.04
CA GLN A 587 6.71 -19.95 -36.91
C GLN A 587 8.11 -19.48 -36.50
N ALA A 588 9.10 -20.35 -36.66
CA ALA A 588 10.51 -20.00 -36.50
C ALA A 588 11.32 -20.46 -37.72
N ALA A 589 12.16 -19.57 -38.24
CA ALA A 589 13.05 -19.81 -39.37
C ALA A 589 14.50 -19.63 -38.94
N VAL A 590 15.41 -20.50 -39.41
CA VAL A 590 16.84 -20.46 -39.06
C VAL A 590 17.64 -20.12 -40.31
N TYR A 591 18.54 -19.15 -40.17
CA TYR A 591 19.31 -18.60 -41.27
C TYR A 591 20.81 -18.80 -41.07
N SER A 592 21.52 -19.08 -42.16
CA SER A 592 22.99 -19.22 -42.18
C SER A 592 23.73 -17.89 -42.29
N SER A 593 23.01 -16.77 -42.47
CA SER A 593 23.53 -15.40 -42.44
C SER A 593 22.52 -14.50 -41.73
N THR A 594 22.99 -13.44 -41.08
CA THR A 594 22.11 -12.35 -40.61
C THR A 594 21.55 -11.53 -41.76
N SER A 595 22.21 -11.55 -42.92
CA SER A 595 21.75 -10.81 -44.10
C SER A 595 20.59 -11.48 -44.82
N SER A 596 20.38 -12.79 -44.64
CA SER A 596 19.29 -13.52 -45.28
C SER A 596 17.92 -13.27 -44.65
N THR A 597 17.87 -12.60 -43.50
CA THR A 597 16.63 -12.03 -42.94
C THR A 597 16.28 -10.68 -43.57
N LEU A 598 17.16 -10.11 -44.40
CA LEU A 598 16.96 -8.85 -45.11
C LEU A 598 16.78 -9.15 -46.60
N ALA A 599 15.69 -8.69 -47.20
CA ALA A 599 15.35 -9.02 -48.59
C ALA A 599 16.22 -8.28 -49.62
N SER A 600 16.56 -7.02 -49.35
CA SER A 600 17.35 -6.10 -50.20
C SER A 600 18.21 -5.20 -49.31
N CYS A 601 18.94 -4.22 -49.86
CA CYS A 601 19.49 -3.14 -49.05
C CYS A 601 18.75 -1.85 -49.36
N GLY A 602 17.75 -1.54 -48.53
CA GLY A 602 16.98 -0.30 -48.58
C GLY A 602 16.62 0.14 -47.16
N ASP A 603 16.75 1.44 -46.88
CA ASP A 603 16.54 1.99 -45.55
C ASP A 603 15.10 1.73 -45.05
N THR A 604 14.10 1.95 -45.91
CA THR A 604 12.69 1.69 -45.62
C THR A 604 12.31 0.21 -45.66
N GLU A 605 12.78 -0.52 -46.67
CA GLU A 605 12.38 -1.92 -46.91
C GLU A 605 13.02 -2.91 -45.94
N SER A 606 14.27 -2.64 -45.52
CA SER A 606 15.09 -3.59 -44.75
C SER A 606 15.39 -3.11 -43.34
N CYS A 607 15.52 -1.79 -43.15
CA CYS A 607 15.79 -1.17 -41.86
C CYS A 607 14.57 -0.39 -41.32
N HIS A 608 13.39 -0.63 -41.92
CA HIS A 608 12.10 -0.09 -41.47
C HIS A 608 12.01 1.45 -41.43
N GLY A 609 12.94 2.15 -42.10
CA GLY A 609 13.05 3.61 -42.04
C GLY A 609 13.62 4.13 -40.72
N HIS A 610 14.07 3.24 -39.83
CA HIS A 610 14.60 3.54 -38.49
C HIS A 610 16.13 3.34 -38.41
N GLY A 611 16.80 3.35 -39.57
CA GLY A 611 18.20 3.04 -39.71
C GLY A 611 18.69 3.13 -41.14
N GLN A 612 20.01 3.22 -41.29
CA GLN A 612 20.67 3.21 -42.60
C GLN A 612 21.08 1.79 -42.97
N CYS A 613 20.67 1.31 -44.14
CA CYS A 613 21.16 0.06 -44.69
C CYS A 613 22.57 0.26 -45.24
N VAL A 614 23.51 -0.54 -44.74
CA VAL A 614 24.88 -0.58 -45.23
C VAL A 614 25.23 -1.96 -45.73
N VAL A 615 26.00 -2.02 -46.81
CA VAL A 615 26.57 -3.29 -47.29
C VAL A 615 27.93 -3.49 -46.65
N LYS A 616 28.05 -4.45 -45.72
CA LYS A 616 29.32 -4.87 -45.11
C LYS A 616 29.71 -6.22 -45.71
N ASP A 617 30.91 -6.28 -46.28
CA ASP A 617 31.47 -7.51 -46.89
C ASP A 617 30.56 -8.16 -47.95
N GLY A 618 29.83 -7.34 -48.72
CA GLY A 618 28.88 -7.82 -49.75
C GLY A 618 27.52 -8.28 -49.21
N THR A 619 27.25 -8.08 -47.91
CA THR A 619 25.99 -8.45 -47.26
C THR A 619 25.27 -7.23 -46.67
N PRO A 620 23.94 -7.10 -46.81
CA PRO A 620 23.17 -6.04 -46.18
C PRO A 620 23.18 -6.16 -44.65
N SER A 621 23.29 -5.02 -43.97
CA SER A 621 23.22 -4.87 -42.52
C SER A 621 22.64 -3.50 -42.19
N CYS A 622 21.77 -3.41 -41.18
CA CYS A 622 21.23 -2.13 -40.74
C CYS A 622 22.12 -1.48 -39.66
N GLN A 623 22.32 -0.17 -39.76
CA GLN A 623 22.83 0.68 -38.69
C GLN A 623 21.64 1.48 -38.13
N CYS A 624 21.13 1.06 -36.98
CA CYS A 624 19.94 1.68 -36.40
C CYS A 624 20.20 3.08 -35.88
N GLU A 625 19.22 3.95 -36.07
CA GLU A 625 19.21 5.29 -35.48
C GLU A 625 19.13 5.21 -33.95
N THR A 626 19.48 6.32 -33.29
CA THR A 626 19.41 6.44 -31.84
C THR A 626 17.98 6.16 -31.36
N GLY A 627 17.86 5.24 -30.40
CA GLY A 627 16.57 4.79 -29.87
C GLY A 627 15.93 3.62 -30.64
N TRP A 628 16.59 3.04 -31.65
CA TRP A 628 16.15 1.80 -32.30
C TRP A 628 17.15 0.65 -32.15
N SER A 629 16.67 -0.59 -32.31
CA SER A 629 17.44 -1.82 -32.10
C SER A 629 16.88 -3.01 -32.91
N GLY A 630 17.63 -4.12 -32.89
CA GLY A 630 17.32 -5.33 -33.66
C GLY A 630 18.09 -5.41 -34.98
N ILE A 631 18.02 -6.55 -35.67
CA ILE A 631 18.71 -6.74 -36.96
C ILE A 631 18.16 -5.80 -38.03
N SER A 632 16.85 -5.54 -38.00
CA SER A 632 16.12 -4.70 -38.95
C SER A 632 15.71 -3.33 -38.38
N CYS A 633 16.25 -2.94 -37.22
CA CYS A 633 15.95 -1.67 -36.54
C CYS A 633 14.48 -1.42 -36.18
N ASN A 634 13.69 -2.47 -36.06
CA ASN A 634 12.24 -2.40 -35.84
C ASN A 634 11.82 -2.50 -34.35
N SER A 635 12.79 -2.50 -33.42
CA SER A 635 12.48 -2.54 -31.98
C SER A 635 12.93 -1.25 -31.29
N PRO A 636 11.99 -0.45 -30.73
CA PRO A 636 12.34 0.78 -30.05
C PRO A 636 13.07 0.50 -28.74
N LYS A 637 13.97 1.41 -28.37
CA LYS A 637 14.60 1.53 -27.06
C LYS A 637 13.91 2.68 -26.33
N GLY A 638 13.22 2.35 -25.26
CA GLY A 638 12.50 3.33 -24.44
C GLY A 638 13.28 3.77 -23.20
N PHE A 639 12.60 4.57 -22.40
CA PHE A 639 12.97 4.93 -21.05
C PHE A 639 12.72 3.78 -20.06
N GLU A 640 13.29 3.88 -18.86
CA GLU A 640 13.02 2.91 -17.80
C GLU A 640 11.55 2.99 -17.38
N LEU A 641 10.89 1.84 -17.21
CA LEU A 641 9.44 1.80 -16.94
C LEU A 641 9.06 2.55 -15.65
N ILE A 642 9.97 2.57 -14.67
CA ILE A 642 9.75 3.30 -13.43
C ILE A 642 9.63 4.82 -13.64
N GLN A 643 10.24 5.38 -14.70
CA GLN A 643 10.08 6.78 -15.09
C GLN A 643 8.70 7.05 -15.70
N LEU A 644 8.13 6.09 -16.45
CA LEU A 644 6.75 6.17 -16.95
C LEU A 644 5.78 6.36 -15.79
N TRP A 645 5.95 5.48 -14.81
CA TRP A 645 5.06 5.37 -13.68
C TRP A 645 5.17 6.60 -12.77
N SER A 646 6.38 7.12 -12.55
CA SER A 646 6.56 8.39 -11.84
C SER A 646 5.89 9.56 -12.58
N ALA A 647 5.99 9.62 -13.91
CA ALA A 647 5.35 10.66 -14.71
C ALA A 647 3.81 10.60 -14.68
N MET A 648 3.22 9.44 -14.37
CA MET A 648 1.77 9.32 -14.24
C MET A 648 1.22 10.14 -13.07
N GLU A 649 1.95 10.33 -11.97
CA GLU A 649 1.44 11.12 -10.84
C GLU A 649 1.06 12.57 -11.22
N ASN A 650 1.69 13.12 -12.26
CA ASN A 650 1.49 14.51 -12.67
C ASN A 650 1.18 14.65 -14.17
N VAL A 651 0.16 13.95 -14.66
CA VAL A 651 -0.27 14.09 -16.07
C VAL A 651 -0.96 15.42 -16.26
N THR A 652 -0.48 16.19 -17.23
CA THR A 652 -1.10 17.46 -17.62
C THR A 652 -2.17 17.21 -18.69
N MET A 653 -3.39 17.72 -18.47
CA MET A 653 -4.44 17.69 -19.50
C MET A 653 -4.20 18.80 -20.52
N LEU A 654 -4.08 18.41 -21.78
CA LEU A 654 -4.01 19.30 -22.93
C LEU A 654 -5.34 19.28 -23.66
N CYS A 655 -5.71 20.40 -24.26
CA CYS A 655 -6.82 20.47 -25.20
C CYS A 655 -6.39 20.08 -26.62
N SER A 656 -7.34 19.79 -27.51
CA SER A 656 -7.05 19.37 -28.89
C SER A 656 -6.43 20.47 -29.78
N THR A 657 -6.41 21.72 -29.31
CA THR A 657 -5.84 22.89 -30.01
C THR A 657 -5.25 23.88 -29.02
N CYS A 658 -4.09 23.57 -28.44
CA CYS A 658 -3.35 24.46 -27.54
C CYS A 658 -1.88 24.07 -27.41
N ASN A 659 -1.14 24.88 -26.68
CA ASN A 659 0.26 24.67 -26.36
C ASN A 659 0.46 24.49 -24.84
N ALA A 660 1.42 23.65 -24.46
CA ALA A 660 1.93 23.55 -23.10
C ALA A 660 3.44 23.77 -23.12
N SER A 661 3.90 24.71 -22.31
CA SER A 661 5.32 24.95 -22.08
C SER A 661 5.76 24.28 -20.79
N PHE A 662 6.92 23.62 -20.81
CA PHE A 662 7.42 22.87 -19.67
C PHE A 662 8.95 22.74 -19.72
N THR A 663 9.56 22.33 -18.61
CA THR A 663 10.99 22.06 -18.54
C THR A 663 11.25 20.59 -18.30
N LEU A 664 12.27 20.04 -18.96
CA LEU A 664 12.72 18.67 -18.75
C LEU A 664 14.22 18.65 -18.44
N THR A 665 14.59 17.86 -17.44
CA THR A 665 15.99 17.46 -17.19
C THR A 665 16.34 16.21 -18.00
N ARG A 666 17.62 15.83 -18.05
CA ARG A 666 18.05 14.61 -18.76
C ARG A 666 17.47 13.36 -18.12
N GLY A 667 16.95 12.44 -18.93
CA GLY A 667 16.36 11.18 -18.49
C GLY A 667 15.03 11.35 -17.77
N GLN A 668 14.44 12.56 -17.78
CA GLN A 668 13.14 12.80 -17.20
C GLN A 668 12.04 12.51 -18.24
N VAL A 669 10.94 11.96 -17.74
CA VAL A 669 9.75 11.66 -18.52
C VAL A 669 8.62 12.59 -18.05
N MET A 670 7.86 13.13 -18.98
CA MET A 670 6.59 13.79 -18.69
C MET A 670 5.48 13.26 -19.56
N MET A 671 4.26 13.31 -19.03
CA MET A 671 3.10 12.70 -19.63
C MET A 671 1.95 13.70 -19.73
N PHE A 672 1.24 13.66 -20.85
CA PHE A 672 0.10 14.51 -21.17
C PHE A 672 -1.07 13.65 -21.61
N ARG A 673 -2.28 14.10 -21.29
CA ARG A 673 -3.54 13.54 -21.81
C ARG A 673 -4.13 14.53 -22.79
N VAL A 674 -4.37 14.09 -24.02
CA VAL A 674 -4.92 14.92 -25.10
C VAL A 674 -6.23 14.28 -25.59
N PRO A 675 -7.38 14.96 -25.53
CA PRO A 675 -8.64 14.39 -25.98
C PRO A 675 -8.65 14.21 -27.49
N GLU A 676 -9.34 13.17 -27.95
CA GLU A 676 -9.56 12.93 -29.38
C GLU A 676 -10.38 14.08 -30.01
N PRO A 677 -10.06 14.49 -31.25
CA PRO A 677 -10.92 15.40 -32.00
C PRO A 677 -12.34 14.85 -32.17
N LEU A 678 -13.36 15.61 -31.75
CA LEU A 678 -14.77 15.20 -31.86
C LEU A 678 -15.33 15.18 -33.29
N ARG A 679 -14.54 15.62 -34.28
CA ARG A 679 -14.98 15.76 -35.67
C ARG A 679 -14.50 14.56 -36.50
N VAL A 680 -15.45 13.91 -37.18
CA VAL A 680 -15.14 12.84 -38.14
C VAL A 680 -14.25 13.39 -39.26
N GLY A 681 -13.21 12.64 -39.63
CA GLY A 681 -12.26 13.03 -40.68
C GLY A 681 -11.23 14.08 -40.25
N VAL A 682 -11.03 14.26 -38.93
CA VAL A 682 -10.03 15.17 -38.37
C VAL A 682 -9.08 14.39 -37.47
N GLY A 683 -7.78 14.46 -37.78
CA GLY A 683 -6.70 13.88 -37.00
C GLY A 683 -6.06 14.89 -36.05
N LEU A 684 -5.15 14.41 -35.21
CA LEU A 684 -4.39 15.20 -34.25
C LEU A 684 -2.91 15.25 -34.66
N ARG A 685 -2.35 16.45 -34.78
CA ARG A 685 -0.92 16.68 -34.99
C ARG A 685 -0.32 17.25 -33.71
N LEU A 686 0.70 16.56 -33.18
CA LEU A 686 1.45 16.98 -32.01
C LEU A 686 2.83 17.44 -32.45
N THR A 687 3.17 18.69 -32.18
CA THR A 687 4.46 19.27 -32.54
C THR A 687 5.22 19.68 -31.29
N LEU A 688 6.39 19.10 -31.06
CA LEU A 688 7.29 19.46 -29.96
C LEU A 688 8.37 20.42 -30.46
N GLN A 689 8.50 21.58 -29.81
CA GLN A 689 9.43 22.65 -30.20
C GLN A 689 10.30 23.07 -29.00
N SER A 690 11.58 23.39 -29.25
CA SER A 690 12.44 24.02 -28.23
C SER A 690 12.12 25.50 -28.10
N VAL A 691 11.90 25.99 -26.88
CA VAL A 691 11.56 27.40 -26.61
C VAL A 691 12.80 28.28 -26.55
N GLU A 692 13.95 27.73 -26.17
CA GLU A 692 15.23 28.46 -26.11
C GLU A 692 16.18 28.02 -27.23
N GLN A 693 16.95 28.98 -27.77
CA GLN A 693 18.03 28.75 -28.75
C GLN A 693 19.28 28.09 -28.15
N ALA A 694 19.27 27.74 -26.86
CA ALA A 694 20.42 27.24 -26.13
C ALA A 694 20.11 25.87 -25.50
N THR A 695 20.56 24.81 -26.17
CA THR A 695 21.23 23.63 -25.58
C THR A 695 21.38 22.58 -26.69
N GLY A 696 22.52 22.56 -27.38
CA GLY A 696 23.02 21.38 -28.10
C GLY A 696 22.25 20.84 -29.31
N GLY A 697 21.09 21.40 -29.69
CA GLY A 697 20.36 20.99 -30.90
C GLY A 697 19.56 19.69 -30.79
N VAL A 698 19.33 19.14 -29.59
CA VAL A 698 18.63 17.86 -29.43
C VAL A 698 17.16 18.09 -29.07
N THR A 699 16.25 17.59 -29.91
CA THR A 699 14.80 17.57 -29.66
C THR A 699 14.42 16.32 -28.82
N PRO A 700 13.58 16.42 -27.77
CA PRO A 700 13.15 15.27 -26.97
C PRO A 700 12.31 14.29 -27.80
N SER A 701 12.32 13.00 -27.48
CA SER A 701 11.47 12.00 -28.12
C SER A 701 10.03 12.09 -27.63
N VAL A 702 9.06 11.86 -28.53
CA VAL A 702 7.62 11.84 -28.27
C VAL A 702 7.07 10.44 -28.54
N TYR A 703 6.36 9.89 -27.56
CA TYR A 703 5.68 8.60 -27.63
C TYR A 703 4.19 8.83 -27.44
N VAL A 704 3.35 8.22 -28.27
CA VAL A 704 1.89 8.37 -28.19
C VAL A 704 1.22 7.01 -28.11
N SER A 705 0.28 6.89 -27.17
CA SER A 705 -0.53 5.70 -26.92
C SER A 705 -2.02 6.04 -27.00
N GLU A 706 -2.81 5.11 -27.54
CA GLU A 706 -4.28 5.17 -27.61
C GLU A 706 -4.95 4.74 -26.28
N VAL A 707 -4.18 4.12 -25.39
CA VAL A 707 -4.59 3.61 -24.09
C VAL A 707 -3.64 4.12 -23.01
N LEU A 708 -4.02 4.02 -21.73
CA LEU A 708 -3.13 4.40 -20.64
C LEU A 708 -1.84 3.55 -20.71
N PRO A 709 -0.67 4.15 -20.99
CA PRO A 709 0.56 3.40 -21.20
C PRO A 709 1.07 2.83 -19.88
N ARG A 710 1.27 1.51 -19.83
CA ARG A 710 1.86 0.77 -18.71
C ARG A 710 3.18 0.08 -19.09
N SER A 711 3.60 0.25 -20.34
CA SER A 711 4.82 -0.31 -20.90
C SER A 711 5.24 0.43 -22.18
N LEU A 712 6.46 0.20 -22.63
CA LEU A 712 6.93 0.67 -23.94
C LEU A 712 6.11 0.08 -25.12
N TYR A 713 5.41 -1.03 -24.87
CA TYR A 713 4.66 -1.79 -25.87
C TYR A 713 3.22 -1.29 -26.06
N ASP A 714 2.80 -0.29 -25.29
CA ASP A 714 1.49 0.33 -25.42
C ASP A 714 1.49 1.49 -26.42
N PHE A 715 2.68 2.04 -26.73
CA PHE A 715 2.81 3.13 -27.70
C PHE A 715 2.63 2.63 -29.12
N THR A 716 1.86 3.39 -29.90
CA THR A 716 1.55 3.12 -31.31
C THR A 716 2.19 4.13 -32.26
N TYR A 717 2.63 5.28 -31.74
CA TYR A 717 3.38 6.27 -32.51
C TYR A 717 4.61 6.71 -31.72
N ILE A 718 5.77 6.75 -32.38
CA ILE A 718 7.03 7.19 -31.79
C ILE A 718 7.69 8.16 -32.76
N SER A 719 8.03 9.34 -32.27
CA SER A 719 8.93 10.28 -32.94
C SER A 719 10.16 10.45 -32.05
N LEU A 720 11.33 10.14 -32.59
CA LEU A 720 12.58 10.17 -31.83
C LEU A 720 13.38 11.44 -32.11
N ALA A 721 14.26 11.75 -31.16
CA ALA A 721 15.29 12.78 -31.28
C ALA A 721 16.13 12.60 -32.56
N SER A 722 16.03 13.56 -33.47
CA SER A 722 16.91 13.64 -34.64
C SER A 722 18.15 14.49 -34.33
N GLU A 723 19.32 14.04 -34.80
CA GLU A 723 20.57 14.80 -34.73
C GLU A 723 20.65 15.92 -35.79
N ASP A 724 19.70 15.96 -36.74
CA ASP A 724 19.67 16.99 -37.78
C ASP A 724 19.23 18.35 -37.21
N THR A 725 20.22 19.22 -37.02
CA THR A 725 20.06 20.61 -36.56
C THR A 725 19.11 21.49 -37.41
N SER A 726 18.67 21.01 -38.57
CA SER A 726 17.71 21.71 -39.45
C SER A 726 16.23 21.51 -39.05
N THR A 727 15.87 20.42 -38.38
CA THR A 727 14.50 20.13 -37.94
C THR A 727 14.34 20.43 -36.45
N LYS A 728 14.03 21.69 -36.14
CA LYS A 728 13.83 22.18 -34.75
C LYS A 728 12.55 21.68 -34.08
N ALA A 729 11.77 20.84 -34.75
CA ALA A 729 10.48 20.37 -34.31
C ALA A 729 10.29 18.89 -34.64
N GLN A 730 9.81 18.12 -33.67
CA GLN A 730 9.29 16.78 -33.91
C GLN A 730 7.78 16.85 -34.06
N ALA A 731 7.23 16.16 -35.04
CA ALA A 731 5.80 16.09 -35.26
C ALA A 731 5.33 14.64 -35.27
N VAL A 732 4.23 14.37 -34.58
CA VAL A 732 3.49 13.10 -34.65
C VAL A 732 2.11 13.40 -35.20
N GLU A 733 1.76 12.76 -36.31
CA GLU A 733 0.43 12.84 -36.92
C GLU A 733 -0.36 11.58 -36.56
N ILE A 734 -1.55 11.79 -35.99
CA ILE A 734 -2.43 10.75 -35.48
C ILE A 734 -3.71 10.78 -36.31
N PRO A 735 -3.83 9.92 -37.34
CA PRO A 735 -4.99 9.92 -38.24
C PRO A 735 -6.19 9.15 -37.68
N ASN A 736 -5.98 8.31 -36.67
CA ASN A 736 -6.97 7.36 -36.16
C ASN A 736 -7.67 7.88 -34.91
N ALA A 737 -8.89 7.39 -34.67
CA ALA A 737 -9.60 7.58 -33.42
C ALA A 737 -8.90 6.86 -32.25
N SER A 738 -8.98 7.42 -31.05
CA SER A 738 -8.48 6.78 -29.83
C SER A 738 -9.45 5.70 -29.39
N PHE A 739 -8.93 4.60 -28.83
CA PHE A 739 -9.75 3.58 -28.21
C PHE A 739 -10.39 4.07 -26.90
N SER A 740 -9.64 4.86 -26.12
CA SER A 740 -10.09 5.37 -24.83
C SER A 740 -10.84 6.71 -24.94
N GLY A 741 -10.88 7.30 -26.14
CA GLY A 741 -11.32 8.68 -26.39
C GLY A 741 -10.25 9.74 -26.09
N ASP A 742 -9.10 9.33 -25.56
CA ASP A 742 -7.94 10.19 -25.30
C ASP A 742 -6.64 9.59 -25.83
N PHE A 743 -5.70 10.45 -26.21
CA PHE A 743 -4.32 10.08 -26.47
C PHE A 743 -3.45 10.40 -25.26
N TRP A 744 -2.54 9.49 -24.96
CA TRP A 744 -1.53 9.66 -23.92
C TRP A 744 -0.21 9.95 -24.59
N VAL A 745 0.34 11.12 -24.32
CA VAL A 745 1.57 11.62 -24.94
C VAL A 745 2.66 11.64 -23.90
N VAL A 746 3.75 10.94 -24.15
CA VAL A 746 4.91 10.90 -23.28
C VAL A 746 6.09 11.57 -23.98
N VAL A 747 6.71 12.52 -23.29
CA VAL A 747 7.90 13.25 -23.77
C VAL A 747 9.09 12.83 -22.93
N HIS A 748 10.16 12.39 -23.59
CA HIS A 748 11.36 11.85 -22.96
C HIS A 748 12.64 12.46 -23.57
N THR A 749 13.56 12.90 -22.72
CA THR A 749 14.83 13.53 -23.10
C THR A 749 16.03 12.63 -22.81
N ASP A 750 16.63 12.06 -23.85
CA ASP A 750 17.89 11.30 -23.71
C ASP A 750 18.94 11.82 -24.70
N TYR A 751 19.52 12.98 -24.41
CA TYR A 751 20.61 13.50 -25.24
C TYR A 751 21.92 12.74 -24.94
N PRO A 752 22.70 12.33 -25.96
CA PRO A 752 24.01 11.73 -25.75
C PRO A 752 24.95 12.74 -25.09
N SER A 753 25.71 12.31 -24.07
CA SER A 753 26.79 13.14 -23.54
C SER A 753 27.84 13.28 -24.64
N THR A 754 28.14 14.51 -25.05
CA THR A 754 29.28 14.84 -25.92
C THR A 754 30.58 14.38 -25.27
N ASN A 755 30.94 13.10 -25.44
CA ASN A 755 32.24 12.52 -25.07
C ASN A 755 32.44 11.12 -25.72
N GLY A 756 32.25 11.02 -27.03
CA GLY A 756 32.79 9.92 -27.83
C GLY A 756 33.24 10.50 -29.17
N THR A 757 34.49 10.87 -29.39
CA THR A 757 35.65 9.99 -29.37
C THR A 757 36.92 10.85 -29.34
N THR A 758 37.81 10.62 -28.38
CA THR A 758 39.26 10.71 -28.54
C THR A 758 39.89 10.11 -27.28
N GLN A 759 40.84 9.19 -27.49
CA GLN A 759 41.68 8.64 -26.43
C GLN A 759 42.25 9.77 -25.58
N LEU A 760 42.21 9.63 -24.25
CA LEU A 760 43.25 10.11 -23.34
C LEU A 760 43.04 9.47 -21.96
N THR A 761 43.93 8.53 -21.65
CA THR A 761 44.33 8.18 -20.28
C THR A 761 44.52 9.44 -19.44
N VAL A 762 43.90 9.50 -18.25
CA VAL A 762 44.50 9.84 -16.95
C VAL A 762 43.39 10.01 -15.89
N SER A 763 43.64 9.38 -14.75
CA SER A 763 42.95 9.47 -13.46
C SER A 763 42.51 10.88 -13.02
N ALA A 764 41.32 10.96 -12.42
CA ALA A 764 40.96 11.69 -11.19
C ALA A 764 39.54 12.29 -11.23
N ARG A 765 38.76 11.96 -10.19
CA ARG A 765 37.64 12.71 -9.60
C ARG A 765 37.35 14.08 -10.27
N ARG A 766 36.32 14.14 -11.11
CA ARG A 766 35.51 15.36 -11.28
C ARG A 766 34.04 15.00 -11.21
N ARG A 767 33.43 15.48 -10.13
CA ARG A 767 32.00 15.60 -9.90
C ARG A 767 31.41 16.41 -11.07
N LEU A 768 30.66 15.77 -11.96
CA LEU A 768 29.91 16.45 -13.01
C LEU A 768 28.58 16.92 -12.43
N VAL A 769 28.59 18.16 -11.95
CA VAL A 769 27.40 19.00 -11.85
C VAL A 769 27.13 19.51 -13.26
N ASN A 770 25.96 19.21 -13.82
CA ASN A 770 25.19 20.13 -14.66
C ASN A 770 23.78 19.56 -14.88
N SER A 771 22.87 20.00 -14.02
CA SER A 771 21.42 19.93 -14.17
C SER A 771 20.97 21.17 -14.95
N GLU A 772 21.22 21.19 -16.26
CA GLU A 772 20.61 22.22 -17.13
C GLU A 772 19.24 21.67 -17.55
N ALA A 773 18.17 22.23 -16.99
CA ALA A 773 16.80 21.97 -17.40
C ALA A 773 16.51 22.78 -18.67
N SER A 774 16.06 22.11 -19.73
CA SER A 774 15.73 22.76 -21.01
C SER A 774 14.23 22.98 -21.14
N SER A 775 13.83 24.10 -21.73
CA SER A 775 12.44 24.50 -21.92
C SER A 775 11.89 24.06 -23.28
N PHE A 776 10.77 23.36 -23.27
CA PHE A 776 10.09 22.84 -24.46
C PHE A 776 8.62 23.29 -24.50
N GLN A 777 8.05 23.28 -25.70
CA GLN A 777 6.64 23.56 -25.94
C GLN A 777 6.04 22.44 -26.80
N LEU A 778 5.02 21.77 -26.28
CA LEU A 778 4.21 20.80 -27.01
C LEU A 778 2.97 21.51 -27.54
N VAL A 779 2.75 21.46 -28.85
CA VAL A 779 1.64 22.09 -29.56
C VAL A 779 0.73 21.00 -30.12
N ALA A 780 -0.53 20.99 -29.72
CA ALA A 780 -1.57 20.13 -30.27
C ALA A 780 -2.39 20.92 -31.30
N GLU A 781 -2.54 20.37 -32.51
CA GLU A 781 -3.31 20.96 -33.61
C GLU A 781 -4.18 19.90 -34.28
N GLN A 782 -5.33 20.30 -34.80
CA GLN A 782 -6.19 19.43 -35.61
C GLN A 782 -5.83 19.56 -37.10
N TYR A 783 -5.89 18.47 -37.86
CA TYR A 783 -5.71 18.48 -39.31
C TYR A 783 -6.76 17.62 -40.01
N GLU A 784 -7.12 17.96 -41.25
CA GLU A 784 -8.09 17.19 -42.03
C GLU A 784 -7.44 15.92 -42.60
N THR A 785 -8.08 14.76 -42.39
CA THR A 785 -7.66 13.48 -42.97
C THR A 785 -8.40 13.23 -44.28
N SER A 786 -7.71 12.67 -45.28
CA SER A 786 -8.26 12.42 -46.61
C SER A 786 -9.32 11.32 -46.71
N ASP A 787 -9.57 10.55 -45.64
CA ASP A 787 -10.51 9.40 -45.62
C ASP A 787 -11.80 9.69 -44.83
N ALA A 788 -12.56 10.69 -45.27
CA ALA A 788 -13.85 11.02 -44.67
C ALA A 788 -14.95 9.93 -44.87
N ASP A 789 -14.70 8.91 -45.70
CA ASP A 789 -15.70 7.92 -46.12
C ASP A 789 -15.52 6.49 -45.56
N ALA A 790 -14.47 6.20 -44.78
CA ALA A 790 -14.09 4.81 -44.46
C ALA A 790 -14.29 4.32 -43.01
N TYR A 791 -14.59 5.17 -42.02
CA TYR A 791 -14.58 4.73 -40.62
C TYR A 791 -15.97 4.41 -40.03
N SER A 792 -16.20 3.12 -39.75
CA SER A 792 -17.16 2.65 -38.75
C SER A 792 -16.70 3.13 -37.37
N SER A 793 -17.46 4.04 -36.78
CA SER A 793 -17.22 4.63 -35.46
C SER A 793 -17.16 3.59 -34.35
N LEU A 794 -16.10 3.63 -33.53
CA LEU A 794 -15.96 2.85 -32.30
C LEU A 794 -17.03 3.22 -31.24
N LEU A 795 -17.49 2.19 -30.55
CA LEU A 795 -18.54 2.21 -29.53
C LEU A 795 -17.98 2.68 -28.17
N THR A 796 -18.21 3.95 -27.83
CA THR A 796 -18.10 4.54 -26.48
C THR A 796 -19.40 4.38 -25.70
N ASP A 797 -19.40 4.53 -24.36
CA ASP A 797 -20.61 4.45 -23.52
C ASP A 797 -21.72 5.44 -23.95
N GLN A 798 -21.36 6.57 -24.58
CA GLN A 798 -22.31 7.52 -25.15
C GLN A 798 -22.81 7.15 -26.55
N SER A 799 -22.03 6.38 -27.32
CA SER A 799 -22.42 5.91 -28.66
C SER A 799 -23.01 4.50 -28.66
N PHE A 800 -22.91 3.75 -27.55
CA PHE A 800 -23.56 2.46 -27.32
C PHE A 800 -25.06 2.52 -27.55
N GLY A 801 -25.73 3.53 -26.98
CA GLY A 801 -27.16 3.74 -27.20
C GLY A 801 -27.50 3.97 -28.68
N HIS A 802 -26.70 4.76 -29.39
CA HIS A 802 -26.92 5.06 -30.81
C HIS A 802 -26.67 3.84 -31.71
N ALA A 803 -25.62 3.07 -31.41
CA ALA A 803 -25.24 1.88 -32.16
C ALA A 803 -26.18 0.70 -31.90
N ILE A 804 -26.66 0.50 -30.67
CA ILE A 804 -27.76 -0.45 -30.41
C ILE A 804 -28.99 -0.05 -31.19
N PHE A 805 -29.37 1.23 -31.17
CA PHE A 805 -30.53 1.68 -31.94
C PHE A 805 -30.34 1.44 -33.44
N LYS A 806 -29.15 1.73 -33.97
CA LYS A 806 -28.80 1.48 -35.38
C LYS A 806 -28.82 -0.02 -35.71
N TRP A 807 -28.28 -0.87 -34.84
CA TRP A 807 -28.24 -2.33 -35.01
C TRP A 807 -29.64 -2.94 -34.96
N VAL A 808 -30.47 -2.55 -33.98
CA VAL A 808 -31.85 -3.01 -33.79
C VAL A 808 -32.74 -2.67 -35.00
N PHE A 809 -32.57 -1.48 -35.58
CA PHE A 809 -33.46 -1.00 -36.65
C PHE A 809 -32.89 -1.10 -38.08
N ARG A 810 -31.59 -1.42 -38.26
CA ARG A 810 -30.99 -1.56 -39.61
C ARG A 810 -30.39 -2.92 -39.92
N SER A 811 -30.13 -3.79 -38.93
CA SER A 811 -29.64 -5.13 -39.21
C SER A 811 -30.80 -6.15 -39.32
N PRO A 812 -30.73 -7.15 -40.22
CA PRO A 812 -31.74 -8.19 -40.31
C PRO A 812 -31.92 -8.98 -39.00
N ALA A 813 -30.83 -9.20 -38.26
CA ALA A 813 -30.84 -9.88 -36.97
C ALA A 813 -31.48 -9.03 -35.87
N GLY A 814 -31.16 -7.73 -35.80
CA GLY A 814 -31.75 -6.80 -34.84
C GLY A 814 -33.25 -6.62 -35.04
N ILE A 815 -33.70 -6.53 -36.29
CA ILE A 815 -35.12 -6.45 -36.63
C ILE A 815 -35.85 -7.74 -36.19
N ALA A 816 -35.25 -8.91 -36.37
CA ALA A 816 -35.81 -10.18 -35.92
C ALA A 816 -35.96 -10.26 -34.39
N VAL A 817 -34.95 -9.80 -33.64
CA VAL A 817 -35.00 -9.76 -32.17
C VAL A 817 -36.06 -8.76 -31.68
N PHE A 818 -36.11 -7.57 -32.27
CA PHE A 818 -37.10 -6.55 -31.91
C PHE A 818 -38.53 -7.00 -32.19
N THR A 819 -38.77 -7.58 -33.36
CA THR A 819 -40.09 -8.13 -33.71
C THR A 819 -40.49 -9.26 -32.75
N PHE A 820 -39.56 -10.16 -32.39
CA PHE A 820 -39.82 -11.22 -31.42
C PHE A 820 -40.18 -10.65 -30.03
N ALA A 821 -39.44 -9.66 -29.55
CA ALA A 821 -39.70 -9.00 -28.27
C ALA A 821 -41.06 -8.29 -28.25
N VAL A 822 -41.43 -7.59 -29.33
CA VAL A 822 -42.74 -6.95 -29.48
C VAL A 822 -43.85 -7.99 -29.51
N THR A 823 -43.69 -9.10 -30.25
CA THR A 823 -44.68 -10.18 -30.22
C THR A 823 -44.81 -10.80 -28.83
N LEU A 824 -43.72 -10.98 -28.08
CA LEU A 824 -43.76 -11.49 -26.71
C LEU A 824 -44.49 -10.53 -25.77
N LEU A 825 -44.22 -9.23 -25.88
CA LEU A 825 -44.90 -8.18 -25.11
C LEU A 825 -46.40 -8.16 -25.42
N VAL A 826 -46.78 -8.20 -26.70
CA VAL A 826 -48.18 -8.27 -27.12
C VAL A 826 -48.83 -9.53 -26.59
N THR A 827 -48.14 -10.68 -26.66
CA THR A 827 -48.67 -11.95 -26.16
C THR A 827 -48.86 -11.92 -24.63
N ALA A 828 -47.91 -11.33 -23.90
CA ALA A 828 -48.01 -11.14 -22.46
C ALA A 828 -49.14 -10.18 -22.08
N LEU A 829 -49.30 -9.07 -22.81
CA LEU A 829 -50.41 -8.13 -22.62
C LEU A 829 -51.76 -8.79 -22.94
N CYS A 830 -51.85 -9.55 -24.02
CA CYS A 830 -53.04 -10.34 -24.35
C CYS A 830 -53.35 -11.39 -23.28
N PHE A 831 -52.33 -12.04 -22.70
CA PHE A 831 -52.49 -12.98 -21.60
C PHE A 831 -52.97 -12.29 -20.31
N CYS A 832 -52.44 -11.10 -19.99
CA CYS A 832 -52.89 -10.28 -18.88
C CYS A 832 -54.34 -9.83 -19.07
N VAL A 833 -54.72 -9.35 -20.26
CA VAL A 833 -56.10 -8.98 -20.59
C VAL A 833 -57.03 -10.20 -20.53
N TYR A 834 -56.59 -11.35 -21.04
CA TYR A 834 -57.34 -12.60 -20.96
C TYR A 834 -57.56 -13.04 -19.50
N ARG A 835 -56.53 -12.93 -18.64
CA ARG A 835 -56.63 -13.23 -17.21
C ARG A 835 -57.58 -12.27 -16.48
N VAL A 836 -57.54 -10.98 -16.81
CA VAL A 836 -58.45 -9.97 -16.23
C VAL A 836 -59.89 -10.20 -16.70
N ALA A 837 -60.10 -10.56 -17.97
CA ALA A 837 -61.43 -10.88 -18.51
C ALA A 837 -62.01 -12.20 -17.97
N ARG A 838 -61.15 -13.15 -17.55
CA ARG A 838 -61.55 -14.43 -16.92
C ARG A 838 -61.47 -14.44 -15.39
N ALA A 839 -61.12 -13.32 -14.76
CA ALA A 839 -61.20 -13.22 -13.31
C ALA A 839 -62.66 -13.39 -12.87
N PRO A 840 -62.97 -14.28 -11.91
CA PRO A 840 -64.35 -14.63 -11.53
C PRO A 840 -65.18 -13.41 -11.14
N GLU A 841 -64.56 -12.41 -10.50
CA GLU A 841 -65.19 -11.14 -10.10
C GLU A 841 -65.72 -10.29 -11.28
N ASN A 842 -65.16 -10.47 -12.48
CA ASN A 842 -65.59 -9.77 -13.70
C ASN A 842 -66.62 -10.57 -14.51
N GLN A 843 -66.71 -11.88 -14.32
CA GLN A 843 -67.76 -12.71 -14.91
C GLN A 843 -69.11 -12.48 -14.23
N ASP A 844 -69.11 -12.27 -12.90
CA ASP A 844 -70.32 -11.99 -12.12
C ASP A 844 -71.00 -10.69 -12.53
N LYS A 845 -70.23 -9.66 -12.92
CA LYS A 845 -70.78 -8.37 -13.40
C LYS A 845 -71.40 -8.45 -14.79
N VAL A 846 -70.93 -9.37 -15.64
CA VAL A 846 -71.48 -9.60 -16.99
C VAL A 846 -72.72 -10.50 -16.92
N LEU A 847 -72.71 -11.53 -16.06
CA LEU A 847 -73.88 -12.38 -15.79
C LEU A 847 -75.02 -11.62 -15.10
N ALA A 848 -74.72 -10.71 -14.17
CA ALA A 848 -75.72 -9.85 -13.52
C ALA A 848 -76.40 -8.84 -14.46
N ARG A 849 -75.78 -8.50 -15.60
CA ARG A 849 -76.42 -7.70 -16.66
C ARG A 849 -77.26 -8.54 -17.62
N LEU A 850 -76.98 -9.84 -17.76
CA LEU A 850 -77.70 -10.74 -18.66
C LEU A 850 -78.91 -11.42 -17.98
N TYR A 851 -78.92 -11.52 -16.65
CA TYR A 851 -80.04 -12.07 -15.88
C TYR A 851 -80.35 -11.20 -14.64
N PRO A 852 -81.29 -10.24 -14.72
CA PRO A 852 -81.75 -9.54 -13.53
C PRO A 852 -82.64 -10.48 -12.68
N PRO A 853 -82.47 -10.54 -11.35
CA PRO A 853 -83.27 -11.41 -10.51
C PRO A 853 -84.71 -10.89 -10.35
N GLN A 854 -85.67 -11.78 -10.55
CA GLN A 854 -87.08 -11.57 -10.20
C GLN A 854 -87.28 -11.63 -8.68
N ASN A 855 -88.14 -10.73 -8.19
CA ASN A 855 -88.64 -10.68 -6.81
C ASN A 855 -89.18 -12.03 -6.34
N GLU A 856 -88.93 -12.39 -5.07
CA GLU A 856 -90.03 -12.71 -4.16
C GLU A 856 -89.68 -12.59 -2.65
N ARG A 857 -90.74 -12.26 -1.92
CA ARG A 857 -90.93 -11.84 -0.51
C ARG A 857 -90.26 -12.68 0.58
N GLY A 858 -89.85 -11.96 1.64
CA GLY A 858 -90.28 -12.26 3.01
C GLY A 858 -89.17 -12.33 4.07
N GLY A 859 -89.30 -11.54 5.14
CA GLY A 859 -88.69 -11.88 6.44
C GLY A 859 -87.76 -10.85 7.08
N LEU A 860 -88.38 -9.95 7.85
CA LEU A 860 -87.85 -8.96 8.80
C LEU A 860 -86.83 -9.48 9.85
N ARG A 861 -85.71 -8.77 10.09
CA ARG A 861 -85.30 -8.14 11.40
C ARG A 861 -83.83 -7.66 11.47
N THR A 862 -83.68 -6.33 11.60
CA THR A 862 -82.83 -5.49 12.48
C THR A 862 -81.31 -5.72 12.71
N PRO A 863 -80.55 -4.63 12.99
CA PRO A 863 -79.12 -4.51 12.70
C PRO A 863 -78.20 -4.60 13.94
N GLY A 864 -76.94 -4.98 13.72
CA GLY A 864 -75.88 -4.96 14.73
C GLY A 864 -74.50 -4.98 14.10
N THR A 865 -73.91 -3.80 13.94
CA THR A 865 -72.49 -3.51 13.68
C THR A 865 -71.64 -3.89 14.90
N ASP A 866 -70.66 -4.77 14.74
CA ASP A 866 -69.24 -4.38 14.68
C ASP A 866 -68.32 -5.59 14.92
N ASN A 867 -67.46 -5.81 13.93
CA ASN A 867 -66.44 -6.83 13.88
C ASN A 867 -65.27 -6.48 14.80
N LYS A 868 -64.83 -7.44 15.62
CA LYS A 868 -63.42 -7.51 16.02
C LYS A 868 -62.87 -8.93 15.88
N ARG A 869 -61.95 -9.01 14.91
CA ARG A 869 -60.72 -9.82 14.85
C ARG A 869 -60.77 -11.32 14.57
N THR A 870 -59.74 -11.66 13.80
CA THR A 870 -58.91 -12.88 13.77
C THR A 870 -59.39 -14.08 12.96
N SER A 871 -58.60 -14.33 11.91
CA SER A 871 -58.31 -15.63 11.33
C SER A 871 -58.24 -16.74 12.38
N GLY A 872 -58.86 -17.87 12.05
CA GLY A 872 -58.72 -19.14 12.76
C GLY A 872 -59.39 -20.22 11.92
N ALA A 873 -58.59 -21.18 11.47
CA ALA A 873 -58.94 -22.28 10.58
C ALA A 873 -60.06 -23.18 11.12
N VAL A 874 -60.83 -23.78 10.21
CA VAL A 874 -61.55 -25.04 10.46
C VAL A 874 -61.47 -25.93 9.23
N VAL A 875 -60.73 -27.04 9.37
CA VAL A 875 -60.86 -28.28 8.61
C VAL A 875 -62.04 -29.06 9.22
N VAL A 876 -62.82 -29.82 8.44
CA VAL A 876 -63.23 -31.24 8.69
C VAL A 876 -64.04 -31.77 7.47
N ASP A 877 -63.69 -33.00 7.06
CA ASP A 877 -64.30 -33.94 6.11
C ASP A 877 -65.81 -34.27 6.33
N ILE A 878 -66.43 -35.02 5.39
CA ILE A 878 -67.11 -36.34 5.61
C ILE A 878 -68.05 -36.75 4.43
N HIS A 879 -67.76 -37.96 3.91
CA HIS A 879 -68.52 -39.11 3.34
C HIS A 879 -69.88 -39.08 2.58
N GLU A 880 -69.97 -40.12 1.71
CA GLU A 880 -71.12 -41.01 1.38
C GLU A 880 -72.27 -40.46 0.51
N SER A 881 -72.97 -41.19 -0.37
CA SER A 881 -73.08 -42.63 -0.71
C SER A 881 -73.87 -42.78 -2.04
N SER A 882 -73.49 -43.79 -2.84
CA SER A 882 -74.32 -44.65 -3.71
C SER A 882 -75.45 -44.09 -4.61
N LYS A 883 -75.39 -44.45 -5.90
CA LYS A 883 -76.41 -45.31 -6.55
C LYS A 883 -75.88 -45.97 -7.83
N GLU A 884 -75.80 -47.30 -7.79
CA GLU A 884 -76.51 -48.26 -8.67
C GLU A 884 -75.76 -48.70 -9.95
N THR A 885 -75.17 -49.89 -9.83
CA THR A 885 -74.75 -50.85 -10.87
C THR A 885 -75.99 -51.45 -11.59
N PRO A 886 -75.90 -52.12 -12.77
CA PRO A 886 -75.16 -53.39 -12.90
C PRO A 886 -74.50 -53.74 -14.27
N THR A 887 -73.33 -54.41 -14.18
CA THR A 887 -72.82 -55.61 -14.93
C THR A 887 -73.13 -55.78 -16.43
N SER A 888 -72.29 -56.29 -17.34
CA SER A 888 -71.01 -57.04 -17.40
C SER A 888 -70.58 -57.02 -18.91
N LYS A 889 -69.35 -57.26 -19.38
CA LYS A 889 -68.48 -58.45 -19.26
C LYS A 889 -67.12 -58.17 -19.94
N ALA A 890 -66.06 -58.68 -19.30
CA ALA A 890 -64.92 -59.43 -19.85
C ALA A 890 -63.84 -58.79 -20.78
N THR A 891 -62.66 -58.59 -20.18
CA THR A 891 -61.37 -59.27 -20.44
C THR A 891 -60.55 -59.01 -21.72
N GLN A 892 -59.21 -58.97 -21.49
CA GLN A 892 -58.03 -58.95 -22.39
C GLN A 892 -57.51 -57.52 -22.67
N GLY A 893 -56.23 -57.17 -22.48
CA GLY A 893 -55.06 -57.95 -22.13
C GLY A 893 -53.84 -57.44 -22.89
N ARG A 894 -52.82 -57.00 -22.14
CA ARG A 894 -51.38 -57.22 -22.47
C ARG A 894 -50.75 -56.30 -23.57
N PRO A 895 -49.41 -56.31 -23.78
CA PRO A 895 -48.47 -55.39 -23.12
C PRO A 895 -47.29 -54.85 -23.99
N SER A 896 -46.44 -54.02 -23.36
CA SER A 896 -44.94 -54.01 -23.34
C SER A 896 -44.04 -53.93 -24.59
N THR A 897 -42.84 -53.38 -24.32
CA THR A 897 -41.53 -53.44 -25.00
C THR A 897 -41.38 -52.56 -26.26
N GLY A 898 -40.33 -51.78 -26.50
CA GLY A 898 -38.97 -51.70 -25.93
C GLY A 898 -37.93 -51.96 -27.03
N ARG A 899 -36.89 -51.10 -27.13
CA ARG A 899 -35.63 -51.20 -27.92
C ARG A 899 -35.71 -50.97 -29.44
N ILE A 900 -34.72 -50.50 -30.20
CA ILE A 900 -33.42 -49.78 -30.04
C ILE A 900 -32.84 -49.64 -31.49
N LEU A 901 -31.98 -48.63 -31.75
CA LEU A 901 -30.89 -48.56 -32.76
C LEU A 901 -31.14 -48.32 -34.29
N ARG A 902 -30.49 -47.23 -34.76
CA ARG A 902 -29.42 -47.12 -35.81
C ARG A 902 -29.71 -46.60 -37.23
N LYS A 903 -28.69 -45.82 -37.65
CA LYS A 903 -28.19 -45.43 -39.00
C LYS A 903 -28.90 -44.26 -39.68
N LYS A 904 -28.28 -43.34 -40.46
CA LYS A 904 -26.91 -42.86 -40.81
C LYS A 904 -27.05 -42.41 -42.29
N ALA A 905 -26.67 -41.16 -42.60
CA ALA A 905 -26.37 -40.58 -43.94
C ALA A 905 -27.58 -40.52 -44.92
N GLU A 906 -27.73 -39.59 -45.88
CA GLU A 906 -26.81 -38.68 -46.57
C GLU A 906 -27.62 -37.67 -47.42
N GLN A 907 -26.98 -36.55 -47.76
CA GLN A 907 -27.10 -35.74 -48.99
C GLN A 907 -28.36 -34.89 -49.33
N SER A 908 -28.10 -33.58 -49.28
CA SER A 908 -28.11 -32.61 -50.41
C SER A 908 -29.42 -32.35 -51.16
N ASN A 909 -29.99 -31.15 -50.98
CA ASN A 909 -30.05 -30.13 -52.04
C ASN A 909 -30.71 -28.83 -51.54
N LYS A 910 -30.13 -27.72 -52.00
CA LYS A 910 -30.51 -26.29 -51.88
C LYS A 910 -30.05 -25.53 -50.67
#